data_AF-A0A559SX56-F1
#
_entry.id   AF-A0A559SX56-F1
#
_cell.length_a   1.000
_cell.length_b   1.000
_cell.length_c   1.000
_cell.angle_alpha   90.00
_cell.angle_beta   90.00
_cell.angle_gamma   90.00
#
_symmetry.space_group_name_H-M   'P 1'
#
loop_
_entity.id
_entity.type
_entity.pdbx_description
1 polymer ?
#
loop_
_entity_poly.entity_id
_entity_poly.type
_entity_poly.pdbx_seq_one_letter_code
_entity_poly.pdbx_strand_id
1 'polypeptide(L)'
;MSTVESTPAKSDVKEEIVGEFPCTQTQLRCWIINQLSPGNPALNVAVRWEIRGIFKASTIEAAFRKVIQRHEVLRTRFIERDGQPFQQAVEKTDFKMVVIDLRNMPSEQREKRISSIGDETARVPFDLSRPGLFHVTLLMAENDRGFLLITAHQSCFDGWSIRVLGREVGEIAAAIDAGRTPALPELELQYGDYALWQEEYLGSYGFETEKAFWRERLTGAPYFEVPPDRPRGAVKTSHGDIISILLPLSFGDRMDAAARKYRVSLYSYGAAIMSAMLHRLTNAPTVLFGSQVAGREDTDLENLIGVFINNLVFRYDFTNDVSFAEHIRSANETLEAVLNHQRMPFNKLVELVNPVRDPSRNPLISVNFNLQKAFLEDHRYGDFELISAPSQSPGVLYDLSFMMVGRPSGWRMNIEYNTDLFDKSTIEALLKLWQDTYEIALSNPDALLSSLVVPDFRPVIPKPRDEHAAQLERILRTHPSVGDVAVVTEARPARRVAAFATPAPTWSEPIDRLPAVLMQYLATQLPPDAMPNDISILLSLPRTRSGTIDHTSLHLREPLPTAPAVPQPMPAESRVRKPDTDKMETLASLWSKILGVQSVRPEDDFFALGGHSLLALRLLSSIRERFDVKPTLELLFKEPTLEKFAAAIFETSEGPTIAEATPNPWELITCKRGSGRSAVYTFNHPFLFYRLANELPDAVSVHNINMFNAKLNSELAQMSLEQIAKLAIDAMQIPPDTGPVAIVGLCVNGILAMEITRQLREAGVEVGFTVVIDAWAPGYFRSQPKLRQKRWNAERRIKRMIYFTRKLFYGRMPVIEYLKEFNVTLALLQKLGVSGGQYSPEEQANAEVTELLVRASRSYRPVPSKDPSVILLRSQANHPRARKLLFGWGDAVAKDTAVLDLKGWHEDSLSNDGIRELAAIVSRKLDG
;
A
#
# COMPACT_ATOMS: atom_id res chain seq x y z
N MET A 1 -24.90 52.70 -12.27
CA MET A 1 -24.71 51.75 -13.39
C MET A 1 -23.31 51.21 -13.27
N SER A 2 -23.19 50.06 -12.60
CA SER A 2 -21.94 49.39 -12.26
C SER A 2 -21.58 48.44 -13.41
N THR A 3 -20.43 48.69 -14.03
CA THR A 3 -19.79 47.77 -14.96
C THR A 3 -19.18 46.64 -14.14
N VAL A 4 -19.76 45.46 -14.28
CA VAL A 4 -19.23 44.19 -13.79
C VAL A 4 -17.97 43.89 -14.60
N GLU A 5 -16.80 44.07 -13.97
CA GLU A 5 -15.55 43.52 -14.50
C GLU A 5 -15.63 41.99 -14.37
N SER A 6 -15.73 41.34 -15.52
CA SER A 6 -15.61 39.90 -15.68
C SER A 6 -14.28 39.43 -15.13
N THR A 7 -14.34 38.53 -14.16
CA THR A 7 -13.20 37.74 -13.67
C THR A 7 -12.55 37.03 -14.86
N PRO A 8 -11.23 37.14 -15.08
CA PRO A 8 -10.61 36.38 -16.16
C PRO A 8 -10.69 34.88 -15.83
N ALA A 9 -11.17 34.10 -16.79
CA ALA A 9 -11.17 32.65 -16.73
C ALA A 9 -9.76 32.16 -16.37
N LYS A 10 -9.65 31.31 -15.34
CA LYS A 10 -8.43 30.58 -15.03
C LYS A 10 -8.00 29.84 -16.29
N SER A 11 -6.94 30.30 -16.93
CA SER A 11 -6.28 29.57 -18.01
C SER A 11 -5.83 28.22 -17.45
N ASP A 12 -6.26 27.13 -18.08
CA ASP A 12 -5.70 25.79 -17.91
C ASP A 12 -4.23 25.82 -18.38
N VAL A 13 -3.35 26.33 -17.54
CA VAL A 13 -1.91 26.16 -17.72
C VAL A 13 -1.66 24.68 -17.44
N LYS A 14 -1.40 23.91 -18.50
CA LYS A 14 -1.01 22.51 -18.40
C LYS A 14 0.26 22.45 -17.55
N GLU A 15 0.12 22.04 -16.29
CA GLU A 15 1.23 21.93 -15.35
C GLU A 15 2.28 20.97 -15.94
N GLU A 16 3.52 21.45 -16.11
CA GLU A 16 4.61 20.65 -16.65
C GLU A 16 5.06 19.60 -15.62
N ILE A 17 5.15 18.34 -16.04
CA ILE A 17 5.48 17.21 -15.16
C ILE A 17 7.00 17.02 -15.15
N VAL A 18 7.60 17.07 -13.97
CA VAL A 18 9.05 16.91 -13.76
C VAL A 18 9.42 15.44 -13.56
N GLY A 19 8.56 14.69 -12.87
CA GLY A 19 8.81 13.29 -12.57
C GLY A 19 7.54 12.56 -12.18
N GLU A 20 7.52 11.27 -12.50
CA GLU A 20 6.48 10.33 -12.07
C GLU A 20 7.15 9.16 -11.35
N PHE A 21 6.64 8.83 -10.18
CA PHE A 21 7.23 7.83 -9.29
C PHE A 21 6.13 6.92 -8.71
N PRO A 22 6.44 5.66 -8.36
CA PRO A 22 5.52 4.83 -7.58
C PRO A 22 5.24 5.50 -6.23
N CYS A 23 4.08 5.24 -5.62
CA CYS A 23 3.89 5.63 -4.22
C CYS A 23 4.69 4.72 -3.28
N THR A 24 5.33 5.32 -2.27
CA THR A 24 5.86 4.53 -1.14
C THR A 24 4.71 3.83 -0.41
N GLN A 25 5.02 2.78 0.35
CA GLN A 25 4.02 2.06 1.14
C GLN A 25 3.31 2.97 2.16
N THR A 26 4.02 3.95 2.72
CA THR A 26 3.41 4.94 3.62
C THR A 26 2.45 5.87 2.86
N GLN A 27 2.83 6.35 1.67
CA GLN A 27 1.94 7.15 0.84
C GLN A 27 0.72 6.37 0.36
N LEU A 28 0.91 5.10 -0.01
CA LEU A 28 -0.19 4.20 -0.38
C LEU A 28 -1.19 4.09 0.78
N ARG A 29 -0.72 3.96 2.04
CA ARG A 29 -1.60 3.97 3.22
C ARG A 29 -2.40 5.28 3.32
N CYS A 30 -1.73 6.42 3.22
CA CYS A 30 -2.37 7.73 3.28
C CYS A 30 -3.43 7.87 2.17
N TRP A 31 -3.11 7.43 0.96
CA TRP A 31 -4.02 7.47 -0.17
C TRP A 31 -5.25 6.57 0.08
N ILE A 32 -5.07 5.33 0.54
CA ILE A 32 -6.18 4.41 0.88
C ILE A 32 -7.10 5.02 1.94
N ILE A 33 -6.54 5.58 3.02
CA ILE A 33 -7.33 6.22 4.08
C ILE A 33 -8.09 7.43 3.51
N ASN A 34 -7.47 8.23 2.63
CA ASN A 34 -8.15 9.32 1.97
C ASN A 34 -9.25 8.86 1.00
N GLN A 35 -9.12 7.69 0.35
CA GLN A 35 -10.20 7.11 -0.46
C GLN A 35 -11.39 6.64 0.40
N LEU A 36 -11.13 6.17 1.62
CA LEU A 36 -12.17 5.77 2.58
C LEU A 36 -12.87 6.96 3.22
N SER A 37 -12.14 8.06 3.45
CA SER A 37 -12.67 9.28 4.06
C SER A 37 -11.99 10.50 3.44
N PRO A 38 -12.47 10.97 2.26
CA PRO A 38 -11.88 12.11 1.57
C PRO A 38 -11.86 13.37 2.45
N GLY A 39 -10.71 14.04 2.50
CA GLY A 39 -10.54 15.25 3.31
C GLY A 39 -10.44 14.98 4.83
N ASN A 40 -10.14 13.75 5.24
CA ASN A 40 -9.98 13.39 6.66
C ASN A 40 -8.85 14.22 7.32
N PRO A 41 -9.19 15.10 8.30
CA PRO A 41 -8.20 15.97 8.91
C PRO A 41 -7.18 15.21 9.77
N ALA A 42 -7.42 13.96 10.15
CA ALA A 42 -6.43 13.13 10.86
C ALA A 42 -5.20 12.78 10.01
N LEU A 43 -5.23 13.01 8.69
CA LEU A 43 -4.06 12.91 7.81
C LEU A 43 -3.31 14.24 7.66
N ASN A 44 -3.74 15.30 8.34
CA ASN A 44 -3.03 16.58 8.32
C ASN A 44 -1.94 16.59 9.39
N VAL A 45 -0.74 16.98 8.99
CA VAL A 45 0.35 17.34 9.90
C VAL A 45 0.29 18.85 10.12
N ALA A 46 -0.23 19.25 11.28
CA ALA A 46 -0.38 20.65 11.67
C ALA A 46 0.71 21.07 12.67
N VAL A 47 1.43 22.14 12.33
CA VAL A 47 2.55 22.67 13.11
C VAL A 47 2.33 24.15 13.37
N ARG A 48 2.65 24.59 14.59
CA ARG A 48 2.67 26.00 14.98
C ARG A 48 4.07 26.40 15.42
N TRP A 49 4.61 27.42 14.77
CA TRP A 49 5.80 28.13 15.25
C TRP A 49 5.44 29.53 15.67
N GLU A 50 6.00 29.96 16.79
CA GLU A 50 6.06 31.37 17.12
C GLU A 50 7.31 31.95 16.45
N ILE A 51 7.15 33.09 15.78
CA ILE A 51 8.25 33.86 15.20
C ILE A 51 8.41 35.14 16.02
N ARG A 52 9.61 35.40 16.54
CA ARG A 52 9.93 36.59 17.35
C ARG A 52 11.11 37.36 16.77
N GLY A 53 11.12 38.67 16.95
CA GLY A 53 12.16 39.58 16.46
C GLY A 53 11.76 40.32 15.17
N ILE A 54 12.75 40.73 14.39
CA ILE A 54 12.54 41.55 13.19
C ILE A 54 12.44 40.62 11.96
N PHE A 55 11.26 40.56 11.35
CA PHE A 55 11.01 39.77 10.14
C PHE A 55 10.04 40.47 9.20
N LYS A 56 10.12 40.16 7.90
CA LYS A 56 9.17 40.63 6.88
C LYS A 56 8.34 39.46 6.36
N ALA A 57 7.02 39.61 6.33
CA ALA A 57 6.13 38.58 5.80
C ALA A 57 6.48 38.19 4.35
N SER A 58 6.88 39.15 3.52
CA SER A 58 7.33 38.89 2.14
C SER A 58 8.61 38.06 2.06
N THR A 59 9.57 38.27 2.98
CA THR A 59 10.80 37.48 3.05
C THR A 59 10.49 36.04 3.49
N ILE A 60 9.62 35.87 4.49
CA ILE A 60 9.19 34.55 4.96
C ILE A 60 8.43 33.79 3.85
N GLU A 61 7.51 34.46 3.13
CA GLU A 61 6.82 33.85 2.00
C GLU A 61 7.79 33.44 0.88
N ALA A 62 8.76 34.29 0.55
CA ALA A 62 9.79 33.97 -0.44
C ALA A 62 10.65 32.78 -0.01
N ALA A 63 10.93 32.63 1.29
CA ALA A 63 11.64 31.49 1.83
C ALA A 63 10.83 30.19 1.66
N PHE A 64 9.54 30.19 2.01
CA PHE A 64 8.66 29.04 1.76
C PHE A 64 8.59 28.66 0.28
N ARG A 65 8.45 29.63 -0.63
CA ARG A 65 8.47 29.37 -2.09
C ARG A 65 9.77 28.68 -2.53
N LYS A 66 10.92 29.10 -2.02
CA LYS A 66 12.22 28.46 -2.31
C LYS A 66 12.29 27.04 -1.77
N VAL A 67 11.80 26.77 -0.56
CA VAL A 67 11.74 25.42 0.01
C VAL A 67 10.82 24.51 -0.82
N ILE A 68 9.62 25.00 -1.18
CA ILE A 68 8.68 24.25 -2.03
C ILE A 68 9.27 23.94 -3.40
N GLN A 69 10.02 24.88 -4.00
CA GLN A 69 10.70 24.60 -5.26
C GLN A 69 11.80 23.54 -5.10
N ARG A 70 12.55 23.61 -3.99
CA ARG A 70 13.71 22.75 -3.70
C ARG A 70 13.34 21.29 -3.39
N HIS A 71 12.19 21.03 -2.78
CA HIS A 71 11.72 19.68 -2.45
C HIS A 71 10.54 19.30 -3.35
N GLU A 72 10.77 18.38 -4.30
CA GLU A 72 9.75 17.99 -5.29
C GLU A 72 8.46 17.47 -4.64
N VAL A 73 8.55 16.77 -3.51
CA VAL A 73 7.42 16.17 -2.81
C VAL A 73 6.35 17.20 -2.38
N LEU A 74 6.75 18.45 -2.11
CA LEU A 74 5.82 19.52 -1.74
C LEU A 74 5.01 20.04 -2.94
N ARG A 75 5.43 19.67 -4.15
CA ARG A 75 4.77 19.97 -5.43
C ARG A 75 4.17 18.73 -6.09
N THR A 76 4.07 17.63 -5.35
CA THR A 76 3.55 16.36 -5.87
C THR A 76 2.03 16.28 -5.75
N ARG A 77 1.39 15.76 -6.80
CA ARG A 77 0.01 15.26 -6.78
C ARG A 77 -0.02 13.75 -6.96
N PHE A 78 -1.17 13.13 -6.66
CA PHE A 78 -1.39 11.70 -6.76
C PHE A 78 -2.39 11.39 -7.86
N ILE A 79 -2.00 10.53 -8.80
CA ILE A 79 -2.85 10.08 -9.90
C ILE A 79 -3.11 8.58 -9.78
N GLU A 80 -4.26 8.11 -10.21
CA GLU A 80 -4.62 6.69 -10.23
C GLU A 80 -4.40 6.11 -11.64
N ARG A 81 -3.74 4.96 -11.73
CA ARG A 81 -3.60 4.15 -12.95
C ARG A 81 -3.86 2.69 -12.58
N ASP A 82 -4.80 2.03 -13.24
CA ASP A 82 -5.17 0.63 -13.00
C ASP A 82 -5.45 0.31 -11.51
N GLY A 83 -6.13 1.23 -10.80
CA GLY A 83 -6.43 1.09 -9.37
C GLY A 83 -5.20 1.23 -8.44
N GLN A 84 -4.09 1.78 -8.92
CA GLN A 84 -2.87 2.04 -8.15
C GLN A 84 -2.53 3.54 -8.14
N PRO A 85 -2.14 4.12 -6.99
CA PRO A 85 -1.69 5.50 -6.94
C PRO A 85 -0.23 5.65 -7.38
N PHE A 86 0.03 6.70 -8.15
CA PHE A 86 1.36 7.17 -8.53
C PHE A 86 1.55 8.62 -8.09
N GLN A 87 2.80 8.97 -7.79
CA GLN A 87 3.22 10.33 -7.53
C GLN A 87 3.54 11.03 -8.85
N GLN A 88 3.11 12.27 -8.99
CA GLN A 88 3.47 13.13 -10.11
C GLN A 88 3.92 14.48 -9.59
N ALA A 89 5.22 14.77 -9.68
CA ALA A 89 5.80 16.05 -9.31
C ALA A 89 5.64 17.04 -10.47
N VAL A 90 5.06 18.21 -10.20
CA VAL A 90 4.88 19.28 -11.21
C VAL A 90 5.88 20.40 -11.01
N GLU A 91 6.34 21.03 -12.10
CA GLU A 91 7.44 22.00 -12.11
C GLU A 91 7.22 23.19 -11.18
N LYS A 92 5.99 23.69 -11.10
CA LYS A 92 5.59 24.80 -10.23
C LYS A 92 4.21 24.58 -9.65
N THR A 93 4.01 25.11 -8.46
CA THR A 93 2.70 25.19 -7.81
C THR A 93 2.38 26.63 -7.48
N ASP A 94 1.11 27.01 -7.56
CA ASP A 94 0.66 28.33 -7.11
C ASP A 94 0.62 28.35 -5.57
N PHE A 95 1.75 28.71 -4.94
CA PHE A 95 1.86 28.86 -3.50
C PHE A 95 1.74 30.33 -3.07
N LYS A 96 0.82 30.58 -2.14
CA LYS A 96 0.64 31.86 -1.49
C LYS A 96 0.52 31.70 0.02
N MET A 97 1.30 32.46 0.77
CA MET A 97 1.16 32.52 2.22
C MET A 97 0.00 33.44 2.59
N VAL A 98 -0.93 32.96 3.41
CA VAL A 98 -2.01 33.81 3.94
C VAL A 98 -1.46 34.63 5.11
N VAL A 99 -1.69 35.93 5.12
CA VAL A 99 -1.28 36.81 6.23
C VAL A 99 -2.52 37.41 6.88
N ILE A 100 -2.67 37.20 8.19
CA ILE A 100 -3.77 37.74 8.98
C ILE A 100 -3.20 38.67 10.04
N ASP A 101 -3.60 39.94 10.00
CA ASP A 101 -3.16 40.93 10.97
C ASP A 101 -4.10 40.99 12.17
N LEU A 102 -3.59 40.60 13.35
CA LEU A 102 -4.33 40.59 14.61
C LEU A 102 -3.85 41.69 15.57
N ARG A 103 -2.91 42.55 15.16
CA ARG A 103 -2.28 43.56 16.03
C ARG A 103 -3.28 44.57 16.61
N ASN A 104 -4.35 44.86 15.86
CA ASN A 104 -5.40 45.80 16.26
C ASN A 104 -6.50 45.18 17.14
N MET A 105 -6.42 43.89 17.46
CA MET A 105 -7.41 43.18 18.29
C MET A 105 -7.04 43.27 19.78
N PRO A 106 -8.01 43.42 20.72
CA PRO A 106 -7.73 43.33 22.16
C PRO A 106 -7.05 42.01 22.54
N SER A 107 -6.09 42.03 23.47
CA SER A 107 -5.24 40.88 23.82
C SER A 107 -6.02 39.60 24.15
N GLU A 108 -7.08 39.71 24.96
CA GLU A 108 -7.91 38.55 25.34
C GLU A 108 -8.64 37.92 24.15
N GLN A 109 -9.12 38.74 23.22
CA GLN A 109 -9.77 38.27 21.99
C GLN A 109 -8.74 37.71 21.00
N ARG A 110 -7.52 38.28 21.00
CA ARG A 110 -6.42 37.89 20.12
C ARG A 110 -5.98 36.46 20.36
N GLU A 111 -5.71 36.07 21.60
CA GLU A 111 -5.29 34.70 21.92
C GLU A 111 -6.37 33.66 21.59
N LYS A 112 -7.64 33.96 21.91
CA LYS A 112 -8.79 33.12 21.50
C LYS A 112 -8.86 32.99 19.98
N ARG A 113 -8.66 34.08 19.24
CA ARG A 113 -8.71 34.07 17.77
C ARG A 113 -7.51 33.33 17.17
N ILE A 114 -6.32 33.45 17.74
CA ILE A 114 -5.15 32.68 17.32
C ILE A 114 -5.40 31.18 17.49
N SER A 115 -5.99 30.76 18.61
CA SER A 115 -6.37 29.35 18.81
C SER A 115 -7.39 28.89 17.78
N SER A 116 -8.49 29.65 17.60
CA SER A 116 -9.56 29.30 16.65
C SER A 116 -9.08 29.22 15.21
N ILE A 117 -8.22 30.15 14.75
CA ILE A 117 -7.63 30.07 13.41
C ILE A 117 -6.67 28.86 13.32
N GLY A 118 -5.94 28.55 14.40
CA GLY A 118 -5.14 27.34 14.50
C GLY A 118 -5.97 26.07 14.26
N ASP A 119 -7.13 25.96 14.92
CA ASP A 119 -8.05 24.82 14.77
C ASP A 119 -8.65 24.74 13.36
N GLU A 120 -9.07 25.90 12.81
CA GLU A 120 -9.62 26.01 11.46
C GLU A 120 -8.60 25.57 10.40
N THR A 121 -7.37 26.10 10.48
CA THR A 121 -6.30 25.82 9.50
C THR A 121 -5.79 24.39 9.58
N ALA A 122 -5.68 23.82 10.78
CA ALA A 122 -5.25 22.43 10.98
C ALA A 122 -6.19 21.41 10.32
N ARG A 123 -7.48 21.73 10.18
CA ARG A 123 -8.52 20.84 9.64
C ARG A 123 -8.84 21.08 8.16
N VAL A 124 -8.11 21.97 7.48
CA VAL A 124 -8.32 22.23 6.05
C VAL A 124 -8.14 20.93 5.25
N PRO A 125 -9.14 20.48 4.48
CA PRO A 125 -9.03 19.25 3.71
C PRO A 125 -8.09 19.45 2.51
N PHE A 126 -7.40 18.37 2.12
CA PHE A 126 -6.58 18.32 0.92
C PHE A 126 -7.19 17.41 -0.14
N ASP A 127 -7.09 17.82 -1.41
CA ASP A 127 -7.39 16.99 -2.56
C ASP A 127 -6.07 16.45 -3.13
N LEU A 128 -5.79 15.17 -2.89
CA LEU A 128 -4.55 14.52 -3.32
C LEU A 128 -4.38 14.51 -4.84
N SER A 129 -5.45 14.70 -5.64
CA SER A 129 -5.37 14.74 -7.10
C SER A 129 -4.77 16.04 -7.64
N ARG A 130 -4.63 17.06 -6.78
CA ARG A 130 -4.08 18.38 -7.13
C ARG A 130 -2.75 18.63 -6.42
N PRO A 131 -1.83 19.40 -7.03
CA PRO A 131 -0.64 19.82 -6.32
C PRO A 131 -1.00 20.86 -5.24
N GLY A 132 -0.04 21.16 -4.35
CA GLY A 132 -0.25 22.12 -3.27
C GLY A 132 -0.80 21.51 -1.98
N LEU A 133 -0.30 20.33 -1.59
CA LEU A 133 -0.66 19.62 -0.36
C LEU A 133 -0.02 20.23 0.91
N PHE A 134 0.18 21.55 0.89
CA PHE A 134 0.93 22.32 1.88
C PHE A 134 0.41 23.77 1.95
N HIS A 135 -0.02 24.20 3.14
CA HIS A 135 -0.57 25.52 3.41
C HIS A 135 0.18 26.22 4.54
N VAL A 136 0.34 27.55 4.42
CA VAL A 136 0.95 28.39 5.45
C VAL A 136 0.10 29.63 5.70
N THR A 137 -0.21 29.86 6.98
CA THR A 137 -0.84 31.09 7.45
C THR A 137 0.05 31.77 8.48
N LEU A 138 0.40 33.03 8.24
CA LEU A 138 1.08 33.90 9.20
C LEU A 138 0.06 34.76 9.94
N LEU A 139 0.00 34.61 11.26
CA LEU A 139 -0.75 35.50 12.15
C LEU A 139 0.19 36.55 12.72
N MET A 140 0.00 37.82 12.38
CA MET A 140 0.74 38.92 13.00
C MET A 140 0.07 39.28 14.32
N ALA A 141 0.70 38.91 15.45
CA ALA A 141 0.17 39.17 16.78
C ALA A 141 0.62 40.54 17.29
N GLU A 142 1.90 40.89 17.10
CA GLU A 142 2.53 42.16 17.46
C GLU A 142 3.50 42.58 16.34
N ASN A 143 4.27 43.67 16.52
CA ASN A 143 5.19 44.14 15.48
C ASN A 143 6.42 43.24 15.31
N ASP A 144 6.83 42.58 16.37
CA ASP A 144 8.00 41.70 16.48
C ASP A 144 7.61 40.27 16.91
N ARG A 145 6.32 39.93 16.84
CA ARG A 145 5.79 38.63 17.25
C ARG A 145 4.67 38.17 16.32
N GLY A 146 4.77 36.93 15.87
CA GLY A 146 3.72 36.29 15.06
C GLY A 146 3.69 34.78 15.23
N PHE A 147 2.74 34.14 14.54
CA PHE A 147 2.61 32.69 14.50
C PHE A 147 2.52 32.18 13.07
N LEU A 148 3.40 31.25 12.72
CA LEU A 148 3.32 30.48 11.48
C LEU A 148 2.52 29.21 11.75
N LEU A 149 1.35 29.12 11.13
CA LEU A 149 0.50 27.94 11.10
C LEU A 149 0.77 27.21 9.81
N ILE A 150 1.40 26.04 9.90
CA ILE A 150 1.81 25.22 8.76
C ILE A 150 0.97 23.95 8.80
N THR A 151 0.26 23.66 7.72
CA THR A 151 -0.54 22.44 7.60
C THR A 151 -0.17 21.76 6.30
N ALA A 152 0.21 20.50 6.38
CA ALA A 152 0.60 19.69 5.23
C ALA A 152 -0.10 18.33 5.28
N HIS A 153 -0.41 17.74 4.12
CA HIS A 153 -0.93 16.39 4.11
C HIS A 153 0.19 15.38 4.43
N GLN A 154 -0.10 14.36 5.24
CA GLN A 154 0.88 13.37 5.68
C GLN A 154 1.51 12.57 4.52
N SER A 155 0.90 12.56 3.33
CA SER A 155 1.47 11.90 2.14
C SER A 155 2.72 12.59 1.58
N CYS A 156 3.04 13.82 1.99
CA CYS A 156 4.25 14.53 1.55
C CYS A 156 5.10 15.08 2.70
N PHE A 157 4.64 14.96 3.95
CA PHE A 157 5.26 15.64 5.09
C PHE A 157 5.13 14.81 6.37
N ASP A 158 6.22 14.69 7.13
CA ASP A 158 6.25 13.96 8.41
C ASP A 158 6.88 14.79 9.55
N GLY A 159 6.91 14.21 10.77
CA GLY A 159 7.44 14.88 11.96
C GLY A 159 8.92 15.30 11.82
N TRP A 160 9.73 14.54 11.08
CA TRP A 160 11.13 14.89 10.83
C TRP A 160 11.25 16.07 9.85
N SER A 161 10.36 16.12 8.86
CA SER A 161 10.27 17.21 7.88
C SER A 161 10.04 18.58 8.53
N ILE A 162 9.42 18.63 9.72
CA ILE A 162 9.25 19.85 10.53
C ILE A 162 10.61 20.51 10.81
N ARG A 163 11.59 19.72 11.23
CA ARG A 163 12.94 20.21 11.57
C ARG A 163 13.66 20.73 10.33
N VAL A 164 13.59 19.98 9.22
CA VAL A 164 14.19 20.36 7.94
C VAL A 164 13.57 21.67 7.44
N LEU A 165 12.24 21.77 7.45
CA LEU A 165 11.49 22.96 7.04
C LEU A 165 11.88 24.19 7.88
N GLY A 166 11.95 24.06 9.20
CA GLY A 166 12.27 25.19 10.09
C GLY A 166 13.68 25.72 9.83
N ARG A 167 14.65 24.80 9.70
CA ARG A 167 16.04 25.13 9.38
C ARG A 167 16.17 25.82 8.02
N GLU A 168 15.56 25.27 6.97
CA GLU A 168 15.69 25.84 5.63
C GLU A 168 14.94 27.16 5.48
N VAL A 169 13.71 27.28 6.00
CA VAL A 169 12.97 28.55 5.98
C VAL A 169 13.71 29.64 6.76
N GLY A 170 14.22 29.32 7.96
CA GLY A 170 15.00 30.26 8.77
C GLY A 170 16.26 30.75 8.06
N GLU A 171 17.08 29.84 7.55
CA GLU A 171 18.32 30.15 6.84
C GLU A 171 18.06 30.93 5.53
N ILE A 172 17.07 30.52 4.73
CA ILE A 172 16.75 31.21 3.49
C ILE A 172 16.22 32.62 3.76
N ALA A 173 15.34 32.80 4.74
CA ALA A 173 14.80 34.11 5.09
C ALA A 173 15.91 35.06 5.58
N ALA A 174 16.75 34.60 6.51
CA ALA A 174 17.89 35.38 6.99
C ALA A 174 18.89 35.72 5.87
N ALA A 175 19.07 34.82 4.91
CA ALA A 175 19.92 35.06 3.75
C ALA A 175 19.37 36.15 2.82
N ILE A 176 18.07 36.08 2.51
CA ILE A 176 17.38 37.08 1.68
C ILE A 176 17.46 38.46 2.32
N ASP A 177 17.17 38.59 3.62
CA ASP A 177 17.22 39.87 4.31
C ASP A 177 18.64 40.47 4.37
N ALA A 178 19.66 39.62 4.49
CA ALA A 178 21.07 40.04 4.48
C ALA A 178 21.65 40.23 3.06
N GLY A 179 20.89 39.99 1.99
CA GLY A 179 21.38 40.08 0.61
C GLY A 179 22.46 39.04 0.25
N ARG A 180 22.48 37.91 0.97
CA ARG A 180 23.44 36.81 0.76
C ARG A 180 22.74 35.60 0.11
N THR A 181 23.53 34.70 -0.46
CA THR A 181 23.03 33.39 -0.90
C THR A 181 22.80 32.49 0.32
N PRO A 182 21.66 31.76 0.42
CA PRO A 182 21.45 30.78 1.49
C PRO A 182 22.52 29.67 1.45
N ALA A 183 23.05 29.30 2.61
CA ALA A 183 24.02 28.23 2.75
C ALA A 183 23.30 26.92 3.11
N LEU A 184 22.78 26.23 2.10
CA LEU A 184 22.14 24.92 2.26
C LEU A 184 22.95 23.84 1.52
N PRO A 185 23.08 22.62 2.10
CA PRO A 185 23.71 21.50 1.39
C PRO A 185 22.93 21.18 0.09
N GLU A 186 23.57 20.60 -0.91
CA GLU A 186 22.84 20.10 -2.08
C GLU A 186 21.96 18.90 -1.70
N LEU A 187 20.82 18.72 -2.37
CA LEU A 187 20.00 17.52 -2.22
C LEU A 187 20.41 16.54 -3.31
N GLU A 188 21.23 15.56 -2.97
CA GLU A 188 21.69 14.54 -3.92
C GLU A 188 20.55 13.60 -4.37
N LEU A 189 19.50 13.52 -3.56
CA LEU A 189 18.31 12.71 -3.79
C LEU A 189 17.06 13.59 -3.67
N GLN A 190 15.98 13.16 -4.32
CA GLN A 190 14.62 13.63 -4.11
C GLN A 190 13.77 12.49 -3.52
N TYR A 191 12.59 12.83 -3.00
CA TYR A 191 11.70 11.82 -2.43
C TYR A 191 11.27 10.76 -3.46
N GLY A 192 11.18 11.13 -4.74
CA GLY A 192 10.93 10.20 -5.85
C GLY A 192 11.99 9.09 -5.96
N ASP A 193 13.27 9.41 -5.72
CA ASP A 193 14.36 8.44 -5.73
C ASP A 193 14.24 7.43 -4.57
N TYR A 194 13.85 7.90 -3.38
CA TYR A 194 13.54 7.01 -2.26
C TYR A 194 12.36 6.08 -2.58
N ALA A 195 11.36 6.56 -3.31
CA ALA A 195 10.22 5.74 -3.70
C ALA A 195 10.62 4.62 -4.68
N LEU A 196 11.50 4.92 -5.64
CA LEU A 196 12.08 3.92 -6.54
C LEU A 196 12.93 2.90 -5.77
N TRP A 197 13.80 3.38 -4.88
CA TRP A 197 14.60 2.50 -4.02
C TRP A 197 13.73 1.59 -3.15
N GLN A 198 12.64 2.09 -2.58
CA GLN A 198 11.75 1.27 -1.75
C GLN A 198 11.06 0.19 -2.58
N GLU A 199 10.64 0.50 -3.82
CA GLU A 199 10.08 -0.50 -4.73
C GLU A 199 11.11 -1.60 -5.06
N GLU A 200 12.37 -1.24 -5.35
CA GLU A 200 13.45 -2.20 -5.54
C GLU A 200 13.74 -3.03 -4.28
N TYR A 201 13.78 -2.39 -3.11
CA TYR A 201 14.01 -3.05 -1.83
C TYR A 201 12.95 -4.11 -1.53
N LEU A 202 11.67 -3.82 -1.82
CA LEU A 202 10.56 -4.76 -1.62
C LEU A 202 10.68 -6.03 -2.50
N GLY A 203 11.40 -5.95 -3.63
CA GLY A 203 11.73 -7.10 -4.47
C GLY A 203 13.05 -7.79 -4.09
N SER A 204 13.77 -7.29 -3.08
CA SER A 204 15.10 -7.78 -2.72
C SER A 204 15.08 -8.96 -1.75
N TYR A 205 16.16 -9.75 -1.75
CA TYR A 205 16.36 -10.80 -0.75
C TYR A 205 16.39 -10.24 0.70
N GLY A 206 16.87 -9.00 0.89
CA GLY A 206 16.88 -8.34 2.20
C GLY A 206 15.48 -8.09 2.77
N PHE A 207 14.45 -8.01 1.91
CA PHE A 207 13.08 -7.89 2.36
C PHE A 207 12.45 -9.24 2.73
N GLU A 208 12.91 -10.36 2.14
CA GLU A 208 12.48 -11.69 2.59
C GLU A 208 12.92 -11.98 4.03
N THR A 209 14.10 -11.51 4.43
CA THR A 209 14.56 -11.63 5.82
C THR A 209 13.70 -10.82 6.79
N GLU A 210 13.22 -9.64 6.38
CA GLU A 210 12.23 -8.89 7.17
C GLU A 210 10.94 -9.69 7.35
N LYS A 211 10.40 -10.23 6.25
CA LYS A 211 9.16 -11.01 6.29
C LYS A 211 9.26 -12.23 7.19
N ALA A 212 10.40 -12.92 7.20
CA ALA A 212 10.62 -14.07 8.08
C ALA A 212 10.55 -13.66 9.57
N PHE A 213 11.32 -12.63 9.96
CA PHE A 213 11.32 -12.11 11.33
C PHE A 213 9.93 -11.69 11.79
N TRP A 214 9.24 -10.87 10.99
CA TRP A 214 7.94 -10.33 11.36
C TRP A 214 6.85 -11.40 11.40
N ARG A 215 6.90 -12.41 10.52
CA ARG A 215 6.00 -13.55 10.56
C ARG A 215 6.18 -14.32 11.86
N GLU A 216 7.42 -14.67 12.22
CA GLU A 216 7.70 -15.36 13.48
C GLU A 216 7.20 -14.54 14.69
N ARG A 217 7.49 -13.24 14.72
CA ARG A 217 7.18 -12.38 15.86
C ARG A 217 5.69 -12.17 16.09
N LEU A 218 4.91 -12.00 15.02
CA LEU A 218 3.48 -11.66 15.11
C LEU A 218 2.56 -12.86 14.85
N THR A 219 3.09 -14.06 14.62
CA THR A 219 2.26 -15.27 14.54
C THR A 219 1.48 -15.47 15.84
N GLY A 220 0.17 -15.66 15.72
CA GLY A 220 -0.74 -15.85 16.86
C GLY A 220 -0.89 -14.62 17.76
N ALA A 221 -0.41 -13.45 17.36
CA ALA A 221 -0.55 -12.24 18.16
C ALA A 221 -2.03 -11.84 18.29
N PRO A 222 -2.53 -11.55 19.50
CA PRO A 222 -3.88 -11.07 19.68
C PRO A 222 -4.03 -9.64 19.13
N TYR A 223 -5.26 -9.26 18.79
CA TYR A 223 -5.59 -7.84 18.70
C TYR A 223 -5.64 -7.27 20.12
N PHE A 224 -4.69 -6.40 20.46
CA PHE A 224 -4.63 -5.73 21.74
C PHE A 224 -5.38 -4.40 21.67
N GLU A 225 -6.22 -4.12 22.66
CA GLU A 225 -6.90 -2.84 22.84
C GLU A 225 -7.11 -2.55 24.33
N VAL A 226 -7.11 -1.26 24.70
CA VAL A 226 -7.63 -0.81 25.99
C VAL A 226 -9.16 -0.79 25.88
N PRO A 227 -9.90 -1.43 26.81
CA PRO A 227 -11.35 -1.43 26.77
C PRO A 227 -11.92 0.01 26.71
N PRO A 228 -12.74 0.35 25.71
CA PRO A 228 -13.34 1.67 25.60
C PRO A 228 -14.48 1.84 26.61
N ASP A 229 -14.80 3.10 26.94
CA ASP A 229 -15.93 3.46 27.80
C ASP A 229 -17.27 3.24 27.08
N ARG A 230 -17.26 3.39 25.75
CA ARG A 230 -18.42 3.22 24.86
C ARG A 230 -18.23 2.04 23.91
N PRO A 231 -19.31 1.36 23.51
CA PRO A 231 -19.23 0.32 22.48
C PRO A 231 -18.75 0.93 21.15
N ARG A 232 -17.95 0.17 20.41
CA ARG A 232 -17.50 0.58 19.07
C ARG A 232 -18.69 0.67 18.11
N GLY A 233 -18.69 1.71 17.28
CA GLY A 233 -19.59 1.80 16.13
C GLY A 233 -19.18 0.86 14.99
N ALA A 234 -19.98 0.81 13.92
CA ALA A 234 -19.71 -0.04 12.76
C ALA A 234 -18.47 0.39 11.96
N VAL A 235 -18.10 1.67 12.00
CA VAL A 235 -16.94 2.25 11.30
C VAL A 235 -16.16 3.14 12.26
N LYS A 236 -14.83 3.14 12.13
CA LYS A 236 -13.96 3.98 12.94
C LYS A 236 -14.11 5.46 12.55
N THR A 237 -14.23 6.32 13.55
CA THR A 237 -14.19 7.78 13.40
C THR A 237 -12.79 8.35 13.69
N SER A 238 -12.55 9.59 13.24
CA SER A 238 -11.34 10.36 13.53
C SER A 238 -11.56 11.50 14.53
N HIS A 239 -12.74 11.56 15.16
CA HIS A 239 -13.01 12.50 16.25
C HIS A 239 -12.05 12.23 17.39
N GLY A 240 -11.33 13.26 17.82
CA GLY A 240 -10.39 13.11 18.89
C GLY A 240 -10.12 14.39 19.62
N ASP A 241 -9.55 14.21 20.79
CA ASP A 241 -9.15 15.25 21.71
C ASP A 241 -7.82 14.83 22.37
N ILE A 242 -7.16 15.76 23.06
CA ILE A 242 -5.82 15.57 23.64
C ILE A 242 -5.79 16.06 25.09
N ILE A 243 -5.28 15.23 26.00
CA ILE A 243 -5.02 15.62 27.39
C ILE A 243 -3.51 15.65 27.61
N SER A 244 -2.99 16.76 28.14
CA SER A 244 -1.57 16.97 28.36
C SER A 244 -1.26 17.36 29.80
N ILE A 245 -0.13 16.90 30.32
CA ILE A 245 0.53 17.43 31.52
C ILE A 245 1.96 17.88 31.20
N LEU A 246 2.46 18.83 31.98
CA LEU A 246 3.85 19.27 31.95
C LEU A 246 4.58 18.71 33.16
N LEU A 247 5.73 18.10 32.90
CA LEU A 247 6.63 17.53 33.87
C LEU A 247 7.90 18.39 33.93
N PRO A 248 8.48 18.59 35.12
CA PRO A 248 9.68 19.42 35.27
C PRO A 248 10.90 18.77 34.61
N LEU A 249 11.94 19.58 34.32
CA LEU A 249 13.21 19.09 33.78
C LEU A 249 13.83 17.97 34.62
N SER A 250 13.70 18.05 35.94
CA SER A 250 14.20 17.04 36.89
C SER A 250 13.62 15.65 36.67
N PHE A 251 12.41 15.54 36.12
CA PHE A 251 11.83 14.26 35.73
C PHE A 251 12.61 13.64 34.55
N GLY A 252 12.96 14.46 33.57
CA GLY A 252 13.81 14.10 32.44
C GLY A 252 15.19 13.61 32.88
N ASP A 253 15.85 14.34 33.77
CA ASP A 253 17.17 13.99 34.29
C ASP A 253 17.16 12.62 34.99
N ARG A 254 16.09 12.33 35.75
CA ARG A 254 15.89 11.03 36.40
C ARG A 254 15.69 9.92 35.38
N MET A 255 14.91 10.14 34.32
CA MET A 255 14.75 9.17 33.23
C MET A 255 16.07 8.93 32.49
N ASP A 256 16.81 9.98 32.14
CA ASP A 256 18.11 9.87 31.48
C ASP A 256 19.15 9.14 32.36
N ALA A 257 19.11 9.36 33.69
CA ALA A 257 19.94 8.62 34.64
C ALA A 257 19.54 7.13 34.74
N ALA A 258 18.23 6.84 34.79
CA ALA A 258 17.72 5.48 34.83
C ALA A 258 18.05 4.70 33.55
N ALA A 259 17.79 5.29 32.37
CA ALA A 259 18.13 4.69 31.09
C ALA A 259 19.63 4.35 30.99
N ARG A 260 20.51 5.27 31.43
CA ARG A 260 21.96 5.03 31.52
C ARG A 260 22.31 3.91 32.50
N LYS A 261 21.68 3.86 33.69
CA LYS A 261 21.90 2.82 34.70
C LYS A 261 21.61 1.42 34.14
N TYR A 262 20.52 1.26 33.39
CA TYR A 262 20.11 -0.01 32.79
C TYR A 262 20.74 -0.27 31.41
N ARG A 263 21.54 0.67 30.89
CA ARG A 263 22.18 0.62 29.56
C ARG A 263 21.18 0.45 28.42
N VAL A 264 20.03 1.10 28.53
CA VAL A 264 18.97 1.10 27.50
C VAL A 264 18.80 2.51 26.94
N SER A 265 18.22 2.63 25.75
CA SER A 265 17.83 3.94 25.23
C SER A 265 16.67 4.53 26.04
N LEU A 266 16.51 5.86 26.03
CA LEU A 266 15.40 6.51 26.71
C LEU A 266 14.03 6.04 26.17
N TYR A 267 13.97 5.84 24.85
CA TYR A 267 12.79 5.29 24.20
C TYR A 267 12.50 3.86 24.68
N SER A 268 13.52 3.00 24.79
CA SER A 268 13.40 1.63 25.29
C SER A 268 12.91 1.57 26.74
N TYR A 269 13.46 2.43 27.59
CA TYR A 269 12.96 2.62 28.95
C TYR A 269 11.46 2.95 28.94
N GLY A 270 11.04 3.93 28.12
CA GLY A 270 9.64 4.31 28.02
C GLY A 270 8.71 3.22 27.47
N ALA A 271 9.15 2.47 26.46
CA ALA A 271 8.39 1.34 25.90
C ALA A 271 8.21 0.21 26.93
N ALA A 272 9.21 -0.03 27.79
CA ALA A 272 9.09 -0.96 28.90
C ALA A 272 8.07 -0.50 29.94
N ILE A 273 8.06 0.79 30.30
CA ILE A 273 7.06 1.36 31.21
C ILE A 273 5.65 1.27 30.61
N MET A 274 5.50 1.61 29.32
CA MET A 274 4.22 1.55 28.62
C MET A 274 3.68 0.11 28.57
N SER A 275 4.51 -0.86 28.19
CA SER A 275 4.10 -2.27 28.15
C SER A 275 3.70 -2.80 29.53
N ALA A 276 4.46 -2.47 30.59
CA ALA A 276 4.10 -2.83 31.96
C ALA A 276 2.77 -2.21 32.39
N MET A 277 2.57 -0.91 32.15
CA MET A 277 1.32 -0.22 32.45
C MET A 277 0.13 -0.89 31.74
N LEU A 278 0.24 -1.15 30.44
CA LEU A 278 -0.82 -1.77 29.64
C LEU A 278 -1.12 -3.20 30.08
N HIS A 279 -0.09 -3.98 30.42
CA HIS A 279 -0.25 -5.32 30.97
C HIS A 279 -1.04 -5.29 32.27
N ARG A 280 -0.67 -4.41 33.20
CA ARG A 280 -1.35 -4.26 34.48
C ARG A 280 -2.77 -3.72 34.33
N LEU A 281 -2.97 -2.77 33.43
CA LEU A 281 -4.26 -2.16 33.14
C LEU A 281 -5.28 -3.16 32.60
N THR A 282 -4.86 -4.01 31.66
CA THR A 282 -5.75 -4.92 30.93
C THR A 282 -5.74 -6.35 31.50
N ASN A 283 -4.77 -6.66 32.36
CA ASN A 283 -4.43 -8.01 32.81
C ASN A 283 -4.15 -8.99 31.65
N ALA A 284 -3.80 -8.49 30.46
CA ALA A 284 -3.54 -9.30 29.29
C ALA A 284 -2.13 -9.92 29.37
N PRO A 285 -1.96 -11.23 29.09
CA PRO A 285 -0.65 -11.88 29.11
C PRO A 285 0.24 -11.45 27.93
N THR A 286 -0.32 -10.83 26.90
CA THR A 286 0.42 -10.29 25.76
C THR A 286 -0.08 -8.87 25.49
N VAL A 287 0.85 -7.91 25.44
CA VAL A 287 0.58 -6.51 25.10
C VAL A 287 1.13 -6.24 23.71
N LEU A 288 0.33 -5.56 22.88
CA LEU A 288 0.77 -5.02 21.60
C LEU A 288 0.48 -3.53 21.53
N PHE A 289 1.47 -2.76 21.09
CA PHE A 289 1.26 -1.37 20.70
C PHE A 289 2.12 -0.99 19.52
N GLY A 290 1.68 0.02 18.79
CA GLY A 290 2.42 0.62 17.70
C GLY A 290 3.41 1.68 18.19
N SER A 291 4.49 1.87 17.45
CA SER A 291 5.29 3.08 17.58
C SER A 291 5.82 3.51 16.22
N GLN A 292 6.15 4.79 16.13
CA GLN A 292 6.66 5.39 14.92
C GLN A 292 8.19 5.50 14.98
N VAL A 293 8.83 5.19 13.86
CA VAL A 293 10.26 5.44 13.62
C VAL A 293 10.41 6.41 12.47
N ALA A 294 11.49 7.20 12.47
CA ALA A 294 11.72 8.24 11.46
C ALA A 294 11.91 7.69 10.03
N GLY A 295 12.37 6.45 9.88
CA GLY A 295 12.56 5.80 8.58
C GLY A 295 13.69 6.38 7.71
N ARG A 296 14.67 7.06 8.33
CA ARG A 296 15.80 7.73 7.68
C ARG A 296 17.11 7.17 8.22
N GLU A 297 17.45 5.95 7.80
CA GLU A 297 18.69 5.28 8.23
C GLU A 297 19.93 5.78 7.48
N ASP A 298 19.73 6.26 6.24
CA ASP A 298 20.80 6.79 5.40
C ASP A 298 20.93 8.30 5.57
N THR A 299 22.16 8.79 5.67
CA THR A 299 22.48 10.21 5.89
C THR A 299 21.93 11.12 4.79
N ASP A 300 21.82 10.60 3.57
CA ASP A 300 21.35 11.34 2.40
C ASP A 300 19.85 11.66 2.50
N LEU A 301 19.11 10.93 3.33
CA LEU A 301 17.69 11.17 3.58
C LEU A 301 17.44 12.21 4.68
N GLU A 302 18.42 12.53 5.52
CA GLU A 302 18.20 13.38 6.71
C GLU A 302 17.75 14.80 6.38
N ASN A 303 18.16 15.31 5.21
CA ASN A 303 17.90 16.67 4.74
C ASN A 303 16.67 16.79 3.84
N LEU A 304 15.97 15.70 3.54
CA LEU A 304 14.81 15.70 2.66
C LEU A 304 13.53 16.04 3.41
N ILE A 305 12.65 16.82 2.80
CA ILE A 305 11.24 16.85 3.17
C ILE A 305 10.56 15.67 2.47
N GLY A 306 9.68 14.96 3.17
CA GLY A 306 8.98 13.79 2.66
C GLY A 306 8.36 12.96 3.77
N VAL A 307 7.66 11.90 3.42
CA VAL A 307 7.05 10.97 4.39
C VAL A 307 7.85 9.68 4.48
N PHE A 308 8.71 9.60 5.50
CA PHE A 308 9.56 8.44 5.78
C PHE A 308 9.12 7.68 7.03
N ILE A 309 8.28 8.32 7.85
CA ILE A 309 7.71 7.72 9.06
C ILE A 309 7.15 6.32 8.78
N ASN A 310 7.60 5.34 9.54
CA ASN A 310 7.11 3.96 9.49
C ASN A 310 6.52 3.57 10.85
N ASN A 311 5.51 2.70 10.85
CA ASN A 311 4.94 2.18 12.10
C ASN A 311 5.43 0.75 12.32
N LEU A 312 5.96 0.50 13.51
CA LEU A 312 6.37 -0.83 13.96
C LEU A 312 5.39 -1.33 15.03
N VAL A 313 5.23 -2.64 15.13
CA VAL A 313 4.38 -3.28 16.14
C VAL A 313 5.26 -3.96 17.17
N PHE A 314 5.14 -3.54 18.42
CA PHE A 314 5.87 -4.16 19.52
C PHE A 314 4.96 -5.16 20.22
N ARG A 315 5.47 -6.38 20.41
CA ARG A 315 4.82 -7.46 21.15
C ARG A 315 5.62 -7.75 22.41
N TYR A 316 4.97 -7.68 23.57
CA TYR A 316 5.53 -8.04 24.87
C TYR A 316 4.68 -9.13 25.50
N ASP A 317 5.30 -10.28 25.80
CA ASP A 317 4.64 -11.40 26.46
C ASP A 317 5.06 -11.45 27.94
N PHE A 318 4.08 -11.59 28.84
CA PHE A 318 4.24 -11.59 30.29
C PHE A 318 3.86 -12.97 30.83
N THR A 319 4.84 -13.75 31.28
CA THR A 319 4.61 -15.10 31.81
C THR A 319 4.53 -15.13 33.33
N ASN A 320 5.23 -14.22 34.01
CA ASN A 320 5.34 -14.12 35.46
C ASN A 320 5.27 -12.65 35.89
N ASP A 321 4.94 -12.43 37.16
CA ASP A 321 5.09 -11.11 37.78
C ASP A 321 6.57 -10.87 38.11
N VAL A 322 7.19 -9.93 37.38
CA VAL A 322 8.62 -9.59 37.47
C VAL A 322 8.79 -8.19 38.06
N SER A 323 10.01 -7.81 38.42
CA SER A 323 10.30 -6.42 38.80
C SER A 323 10.32 -5.47 37.59
N PHE A 324 10.12 -4.17 37.81
CA PHE A 324 10.32 -3.15 36.76
C PHE A 324 11.73 -3.24 36.17
N ALA A 325 12.76 -3.42 37.01
CA ALA A 325 14.16 -3.53 36.59
C ALA A 325 14.43 -4.72 35.65
N GLU A 326 13.79 -5.85 35.89
CA GLU A 326 13.90 -7.05 35.04
C GLU A 326 13.15 -6.83 33.72
N HIS A 327 11.93 -6.29 33.79
CA HIS A 327 11.14 -6.00 32.59
C HIS A 327 11.83 -4.98 31.68
N ILE A 328 12.41 -3.91 32.23
CA ILE A 328 13.16 -2.89 31.44
C ILE A 328 14.31 -3.53 30.65
N ARG A 329 15.02 -4.50 31.24
CA ARG A 329 16.11 -5.21 30.56
C ARG A 329 15.59 -6.12 29.44
N SER A 330 14.59 -6.94 29.74
CA SER A 330 13.97 -7.87 28.77
C SER A 330 13.28 -7.13 27.61
N ALA A 331 12.57 -6.04 27.91
CA ALA A 331 11.88 -5.24 26.92
C ALA A 331 12.84 -4.57 25.92
N ASN A 332 14.08 -4.26 26.35
CA ASN A 332 15.11 -3.72 25.46
C ASN A 332 15.53 -4.71 24.37
N GLU A 333 15.68 -5.99 24.72
CA GLU A 333 16.02 -7.04 23.74
C GLU A 333 14.93 -7.17 22.66
N THR A 334 13.66 -7.15 23.08
CA THR A 334 12.51 -7.12 22.16
C THR A 334 12.56 -5.92 21.23
N LEU A 335 12.90 -4.76 21.76
CA LEU A 335 12.92 -3.52 21.02
C LEU A 335 14.08 -3.43 20.04
N GLU A 336 15.28 -3.82 20.44
CA GLU A 336 16.45 -3.88 19.55
C GLU A 336 16.21 -4.85 18.39
N ALA A 337 15.62 -6.01 18.66
CA ALA A 337 15.23 -6.95 17.62
C ALA A 337 14.26 -6.31 16.61
N VAL A 338 13.23 -5.60 17.07
CA VAL A 338 12.28 -4.89 16.20
C VAL A 338 12.95 -3.76 15.42
N LEU A 339 13.82 -2.97 16.04
CA LEU A 339 14.51 -1.86 15.38
C LEU A 339 15.50 -2.33 14.30
N ASN A 340 16.15 -3.47 14.50
CA ASN A 340 16.99 -4.08 13.46
C ASN A 340 16.19 -4.54 12.22
N HIS A 341 14.86 -4.58 12.34
CA HIS A 341 13.89 -4.99 11.32
C HIS A 341 12.89 -3.87 10.97
N GLN A 342 13.27 -2.60 11.23
CA GLN A 342 12.39 -1.45 11.06
C GLN A 342 12.12 -1.05 9.60
N ARG A 343 12.84 -1.67 8.65
CA ARG A 343 12.67 -1.44 7.21
C ARG A 343 11.40 -2.07 6.65
N MET A 344 10.75 -2.97 7.38
CA MET A 344 9.45 -3.55 6.99
C MET A 344 8.36 -2.48 6.96
N PRO A 345 7.81 -2.11 5.79
CA PRO A 345 6.75 -1.11 5.76
C PRO A 345 5.48 -1.63 6.41
N PHE A 346 4.81 -0.80 7.21
CA PHE A 346 3.63 -1.21 7.98
C PHE A 346 2.52 -1.86 7.15
N ASN A 347 2.23 -1.35 5.94
CA ASN A 347 1.23 -1.96 5.07
C ASN A 347 1.60 -3.40 4.68
N LYS A 348 2.87 -3.66 4.39
CA LYS A 348 3.37 -5.01 4.10
C LYS A 348 3.33 -5.90 5.32
N LEU A 349 3.49 -5.35 6.53
CA LEU A 349 3.27 -6.07 7.79
C LEU A 349 1.81 -6.49 7.97
N VAL A 350 0.87 -5.60 7.66
CA VAL A 350 -0.57 -5.89 7.72
C VAL A 350 -0.98 -6.92 6.66
N GLU A 351 -0.39 -6.89 5.47
CA GLU A 351 -0.57 -7.91 4.43
C GLU A 351 0.00 -9.27 4.89
N LEU A 352 1.21 -9.27 5.47
CA LEU A 352 1.89 -10.48 5.92
C LEU A 352 1.15 -11.19 7.07
N VAL A 353 0.68 -10.42 8.06
CA VAL A 353 -0.05 -10.97 9.22
C VAL A 353 -1.49 -11.32 8.85
N ASN A 354 -2.06 -10.60 7.88
CA ASN A 354 -3.45 -10.71 7.44
C ASN A 354 -4.48 -10.80 8.60
N PRO A 355 -4.50 -9.84 9.55
CA PRO A 355 -5.46 -9.88 10.64
C PRO A 355 -6.90 -9.70 10.12
N VAL A 356 -7.88 -10.25 10.86
CA VAL A 356 -9.31 -10.04 10.59
C VAL A 356 -9.59 -8.56 10.34
N ARG A 357 -10.21 -8.26 9.20
CA ARG A 357 -10.55 -6.89 8.82
C ARG A 357 -11.83 -6.47 9.54
N ASP A 358 -11.73 -5.38 10.27
CA ASP A 358 -12.84 -4.81 11.02
C ASP A 358 -12.83 -3.30 10.76
N PRO A 359 -13.83 -2.74 10.05
CA PRO A 359 -13.91 -1.31 9.74
C PRO A 359 -13.95 -0.40 10.97
N SER A 360 -14.28 -0.94 12.15
CA SER A 360 -14.26 -0.21 13.43
C SER A 360 -12.88 -0.11 14.07
N ARG A 361 -11.87 -0.78 13.50
CA ARG A 361 -10.53 -0.95 14.08
C ARG A 361 -9.41 -0.69 13.07
N ASN A 362 -8.32 -0.11 13.56
CA ASN A 362 -7.07 -0.10 12.80
C ASN A 362 -6.46 -1.50 12.78
N PRO A 363 -5.87 -1.95 11.66
CA PRO A 363 -5.12 -3.20 11.63
C PRO A 363 -3.94 -3.15 12.61
N LEU A 364 -3.76 -4.18 13.43
CA LEU A 364 -2.65 -4.41 14.37
C LEU A 364 -2.44 -3.39 15.50
N ILE A 365 -2.74 -2.10 15.30
CA ILE A 365 -2.41 -1.00 16.23
C ILE A 365 -3.67 -0.24 16.63
N SER A 366 -4.15 -0.47 17.85
CA SER A 366 -5.16 0.37 18.50
C SER A 366 -4.52 1.44 19.41
N VAL A 367 -3.45 1.05 20.11
CA VAL A 367 -2.66 1.89 21.01
C VAL A 367 -1.33 2.21 20.33
N ASN A 368 -0.98 3.48 20.25
CA ASN A 368 0.30 3.96 19.76
C ASN A 368 1.10 4.63 20.89
N PHE A 369 2.41 4.47 20.89
CA PHE A 369 3.33 5.07 21.86
C PHE A 369 4.51 5.71 21.15
N ASN A 370 4.80 6.97 21.46
CA ASN A 370 5.97 7.68 20.95
C ASN A 370 6.69 8.45 22.09
N LEU A 371 8.02 8.39 22.09
CA LEU A 371 8.87 9.13 23.02
C LEU A 371 10.03 9.76 22.25
N GLN A 372 10.19 11.07 22.39
CA GLN A 372 11.28 11.80 21.73
C GLN A 372 11.72 13.04 22.52
N LYS A 373 12.97 13.49 22.29
CA LYS A 373 13.41 14.83 22.67
C LYS A 373 12.96 15.83 21.59
N ALA A 374 12.83 17.12 21.93
CA ALA A 374 12.26 18.15 21.04
C ALA A 374 12.81 18.09 19.61
N PHE A 375 11.93 18.25 18.61
CA PHE A 375 12.29 18.27 17.19
C PHE A 375 13.00 19.54 16.73
N LEU A 376 12.81 20.65 17.43
CA LEU A 376 13.44 21.94 17.17
C LEU A 376 14.05 22.44 18.48
N GLU A 377 15.35 22.68 18.44
CA GLU A 377 16.00 23.59 19.38
C GLU A 377 15.58 25.00 18.99
N ASP A 378 15.22 25.85 19.96
CA ASP A 378 14.94 27.26 19.69
C ASP A 378 16.16 27.86 18.99
N HIS A 379 15.98 28.26 17.73
CA HIS A 379 17.10 28.68 16.88
C HIS A 379 16.89 30.08 16.35
N ARG A 380 17.95 30.88 16.45
CA ARG A 380 17.99 32.27 16.01
C ARG A 380 18.57 32.35 14.60
N TYR A 381 17.85 33.00 13.70
CA TYR A 381 18.23 33.23 12.32
C TYR A 381 18.36 34.73 12.08
N GLY A 382 19.57 35.26 12.28
CA GLY A 382 19.81 36.71 12.23
C GLY A 382 19.01 37.46 13.28
N ASP A 383 18.06 38.28 12.83
CA ASP A 383 17.27 39.18 13.69
C ASP A 383 15.94 38.60 14.18
N PHE A 384 15.61 37.36 13.82
CA PHE A 384 14.43 36.67 14.32
C PHE A 384 14.76 35.26 14.82
N GLU A 385 13.85 34.67 15.60
CA GLU A 385 13.91 33.29 16.07
C GLU A 385 12.60 32.55 15.74
N LEU A 386 12.72 31.24 15.51
CA LEU A 386 11.58 30.34 15.35
C LEU A 386 11.50 29.42 16.57
N ILE A 387 10.36 29.47 17.27
CA ILE A 387 10.12 28.75 18.52
C ILE A 387 8.98 27.76 18.32
N SER A 388 9.17 26.52 18.76
CA SER A 388 8.12 25.50 18.71
C SER A 388 7.00 25.81 19.70
N ALA A 389 5.79 26.05 19.20
CA ALA A 389 4.60 26.26 20.02
C ALA A 389 3.73 24.99 20.07
N PRO A 390 2.83 24.85 21.07
CA PRO A 390 1.83 23.80 21.07
C PRO A 390 0.97 23.84 19.79
N SER A 391 0.90 22.72 19.07
CA SER A 391 0.03 22.53 17.92
C SER A 391 -1.32 21.96 18.34
N GLN A 392 -2.31 22.10 17.47
CA GLN A 392 -3.64 21.53 17.64
C GLN A 392 -3.71 20.15 16.98
N SER A 393 -4.52 19.25 17.53
CA SER A 393 -4.78 17.95 16.92
C SER A 393 -5.92 18.07 15.91
N PRO A 394 -5.68 17.85 14.61
CA PRO A 394 -6.72 17.95 13.59
C PRO A 394 -7.69 16.75 13.61
N GLY A 395 -7.32 15.66 14.29
CA GLY A 395 -8.08 14.42 14.47
C GLY A 395 -7.15 13.29 14.92
N VAL A 396 -7.71 12.12 15.27
CA VAL A 396 -6.91 10.97 15.76
C VAL A 396 -6.96 9.78 14.82
N LEU A 397 -5.78 9.23 14.51
CA LEU A 397 -5.65 8.00 13.72
C LEU A 397 -5.88 6.75 14.57
N TYR A 398 -5.31 6.71 15.78
CA TYR A 398 -5.39 5.57 16.71
C TYR A 398 -6.50 5.78 17.74
N ASP A 399 -6.86 4.72 18.47
CA ASP A 399 -7.85 4.81 19.55
C ASP A 399 -7.25 5.57 20.74
N LEU A 400 -5.98 5.28 21.03
CA LEU A 400 -5.15 5.97 22.02
C LEU A 400 -3.74 6.19 21.44
N SER A 401 -3.20 7.39 21.56
CA SER A 401 -1.82 7.72 21.21
C SER A 401 -1.13 8.39 22.39
N PHE A 402 -0.22 7.66 23.02
CA PHE A 402 0.60 8.13 24.14
C PHE A 402 1.85 8.80 23.59
N MET A 403 2.05 10.08 23.91
CA MET A 403 3.20 10.84 23.42
C MET A 403 3.92 11.56 24.55
N MET A 404 5.23 11.33 24.65
CA MET A 404 6.11 12.05 25.55
C MET A 404 7.17 12.82 24.76
N VAL A 405 7.18 14.14 24.93
CA VAL A 405 8.05 15.06 24.17
C VAL A 405 8.86 15.90 25.15
N GLY A 406 10.18 15.75 25.10
CA GLY A 406 11.10 16.64 25.82
C GLY A 406 11.11 18.03 25.19
N ARG A 407 11.25 19.08 26.00
CA ARG A 407 11.36 20.49 25.60
C ARG A 407 12.44 21.18 26.46
N PRO A 408 12.98 22.34 26.03
CA PRO A 408 13.92 23.10 26.86
C PRO A 408 13.37 23.48 28.25
N SER A 409 12.05 23.63 28.37
CA SER A 409 11.37 24.00 29.63
C SER A 409 10.91 22.82 30.49
N GLY A 410 11.07 21.58 30.03
CA GLY A 410 10.55 20.40 30.72
C GLY A 410 10.08 19.31 29.76
N TRP A 411 9.25 18.39 30.24
CA TRP A 411 8.68 17.31 29.43
C TRP A 411 7.17 17.49 29.31
N ARG A 412 6.61 17.22 28.14
CA ARG A 412 5.16 17.17 27.96
C ARG A 412 4.74 15.74 27.72
N MET A 413 3.84 15.25 28.56
CA MET A 413 3.25 13.93 28.46
C MET A 413 1.78 14.10 28.09
N ASN A 414 1.32 13.44 27.03
CA ASN A 414 -0.05 13.61 26.57
C ASN A 414 -0.62 12.33 25.97
N ILE A 415 -1.95 12.24 25.99
CA ILE A 415 -2.72 11.17 25.34
C ILE A 415 -3.69 11.84 24.38
N GLU A 416 -3.57 11.51 23.10
CA GLU A 416 -4.63 11.74 22.13
C GLU A 416 -5.55 10.53 22.11
N TYR A 417 -6.86 10.75 22.04
CA TYR A 417 -7.85 9.68 22.16
C TYR A 417 -9.05 9.90 21.25
N ASN A 418 -9.70 8.80 20.86
CA ASN A 418 -10.98 8.86 20.14
C ASN A 418 -12.13 9.16 21.10
N THR A 419 -12.77 10.32 20.93
CA THR A 419 -13.87 10.79 21.80
C THR A 419 -15.14 9.96 21.69
N ASP A 420 -15.31 9.21 20.60
CA ASP A 420 -16.45 8.31 20.44
C ASP A 420 -16.27 7.01 21.25
N LEU A 421 -15.05 6.73 21.70
CA LEU A 421 -14.70 5.52 22.46
C LEU A 421 -14.41 5.80 23.94
N PHE A 422 -13.73 6.90 24.25
CA PHE A 422 -13.27 7.20 25.60
C PHE A 422 -13.81 8.52 26.13
N ASP A 423 -14.12 8.53 27.42
CA ASP A 423 -14.43 9.71 28.20
C ASP A 423 -13.17 10.43 28.65
N LYS A 424 -13.25 11.76 28.69
CA LYS A 424 -12.17 12.62 29.17
C LYS A 424 -11.64 12.19 30.54
N SER A 425 -12.53 11.83 31.47
CA SER A 425 -12.16 11.37 32.82
C SER A 425 -11.36 10.06 32.81
N THR A 426 -11.67 9.14 31.89
CA THR A 426 -10.90 7.90 31.72
C THR A 426 -9.50 8.20 31.23
N ILE A 427 -9.35 9.13 30.29
CA ILE A 427 -8.05 9.55 29.77
C ILE A 427 -7.23 10.31 30.81
N GLU A 428 -7.85 11.16 31.63
CA GLU A 428 -7.18 11.81 32.77
C GLU A 428 -6.63 10.76 33.76
N ALA A 429 -7.41 9.72 34.07
CA ALA A 429 -6.98 8.62 34.91
C ALA A 429 -5.85 7.79 34.27
N LEU A 430 -5.92 7.52 32.96
CA LEU A 430 -4.84 6.84 32.22
C LEU A 430 -3.55 7.66 32.17
N LEU A 431 -3.66 8.97 31.99
CA LEU A 431 -2.50 9.88 31.99
C LEU A 431 -1.82 9.90 33.36
N LYS A 432 -2.62 9.89 34.44
CA LYS A 432 -2.12 9.78 35.81
C LYS A 432 -1.46 8.42 36.07
N LEU A 433 -2.10 7.33 35.66
CA LEU A 433 -1.55 5.98 35.79
C LEU A 433 -0.21 5.85 35.05
N TRP A 434 -0.10 6.44 33.85
CA TRP A 434 1.14 6.45 33.09
C TRP A 434 2.25 7.21 33.82
N GLN A 435 1.93 8.37 34.40
CA GLN A 435 2.85 9.14 35.25
C GLN A 435 3.32 8.32 36.46
N ASP A 436 2.38 7.69 37.16
CA ASP A 436 2.66 6.93 38.38
C ASP A 436 3.51 5.70 38.09
N THR A 437 3.31 5.07 36.93
CA THR A 437 4.15 3.94 36.50
C THR A 437 5.60 4.36 36.32
N TYR A 438 5.85 5.53 35.70
CA TYR A 438 7.20 6.11 35.64
C TYR A 438 7.76 6.41 37.02
N GLU A 439 6.98 7.03 37.90
CA GLU A 439 7.45 7.40 39.24
C GLU A 439 7.83 6.19 40.10
N ILE A 440 7.06 5.09 40.02
CA ILE A 440 7.39 3.82 40.67
C ILE A 440 8.68 3.25 40.09
N ALA A 441 8.81 3.15 38.77
CA ALA A 441 10.00 2.58 38.14
C ALA A 441 11.27 3.42 38.38
N LEU A 442 11.14 4.74 38.53
CA LEU A 442 12.25 5.63 38.86
C LEU A 442 12.65 5.57 40.34
N SER A 443 11.69 5.37 41.25
CA SER A 443 11.92 5.46 42.70
C SER A 443 12.15 4.10 43.36
N ASN A 444 11.52 3.05 42.84
CA ASN A 444 11.61 1.68 43.35
C ASN A 444 11.59 0.65 42.18
N PRO A 445 12.69 0.56 41.41
CA PRO A 445 12.73 -0.30 40.23
C PRO A 445 12.68 -1.80 40.55
N ASP A 446 12.96 -2.21 41.79
CA ASP A 446 12.88 -3.61 42.22
C ASP A 446 11.45 -4.02 42.63
N ALA A 447 10.50 -3.07 42.65
CA ALA A 447 9.09 -3.39 42.85
C ALA A 447 8.56 -4.29 41.73
N LEU A 448 7.71 -5.25 42.10
CA LEU A 448 7.00 -6.09 41.15
C LEU A 448 6.02 -5.27 40.30
N LEU A 449 5.78 -5.66 39.06
CA LEU A 449 4.79 -5.00 38.19
C LEU A 449 3.40 -4.99 38.84
N SER A 450 3.07 -6.03 39.62
CA SER A 450 1.82 -6.10 40.40
C SER A 450 1.62 -4.99 41.42
N SER A 451 2.69 -4.32 41.85
CA SER A 451 2.62 -3.19 42.79
C SER A 451 1.97 -1.94 42.20
N LEU A 452 1.87 -1.85 40.86
CA LEU A 452 1.16 -0.78 40.19
C LEU A 452 -0.34 -0.88 40.51
N VAL A 453 -0.83 0.11 41.24
CA VAL A 453 -2.27 0.24 41.54
C VAL A 453 -2.97 0.80 40.32
N VAL A 454 -3.85 0.00 39.74
CA VAL A 454 -4.65 0.37 38.56
C VAL A 454 -6.03 0.88 39.03
N PRO A 455 -6.52 2.01 38.51
CA PRO A 455 -7.90 2.45 38.73
C PRO A 455 -8.91 1.38 38.30
N ASP A 456 -10.05 1.30 39.00
CA ASP A 456 -11.17 0.42 38.59
C ASP A 456 -11.87 1.01 37.35
N PHE A 457 -11.32 0.75 36.17
CA PHE A 457 -11.95 1.06 34.89
C PHE A 457 -13.06 0.02 34.65
N ARG A 458 -14.24 0.22 35.23
CA ARG A 458 -15.37 -0.69 34.98
C ARG A 458 -15.95 -0.45 33.59
N PRO A 459 -15.90 -1.42 32.67
CA PRO A 459 -16.72 -1.34 31.46
C PRO A 459 -18.19 -1.35 31.87
N VAL A 460 -19.00 -0.49 31.27
CA VAL A 460 -20.45 -0.54 31.43
C VAL A 460 -20.96 -1.86 30.85
N ILE A 461 -21.19 -2.83 31.72
CA ILE A 461 -21.86 -4.10 31.37
C ILE A 461 -23.30 -3.76 30.95
N PRO A 462 -23.82 -4.24 29.80
CA PRO A 462 -25.23 -4.05 29.43
C PRO A 462 -26.17 -4.60 30.52
N LYS A 463 -27.31 -3.95 30.72
CA LYS A 463 -28.32 -4.21 31.75
C LYS A 463 -28.76 -5.70 31.87
N PRO A 464 -29.25 -6.15 33.04
CA PRO A 464 -29.63 -7.55 33.30
C PRO A 464 -30.71 -8.08 32.35
N ARG A 465 -30.61 -9.39 32.08
CA ARG A 465 -31.39 -10.23 31.14
C ARG A 465 -32.90 -10.13 31.37
N ASP A 466 -33.68 -9.99 30.30
CA ASP A 466 -35.16 -10.05 30.31
C ASP A 466 -35.62 -11.45 30.77
N GLU A 467 -36.41 -11.52 31.86
CA GLU A 467 -36.92 -12.77 32.45
C GLU A 467 -37.75 -13.58 31.45
N HIS A 468 -38.44 -12.90 30.53
CA HIS A 468 -39.21 -13.52 29.46
C HIS A 468 -38.30 -14.23 28.44
N ALA A 469 -37.18 -13.62 28.07
CA ALA A 469 -36.19 -14.23 27.19
C ALA A 469 -35.55 -15.47 27.84
N ALA A 470 -35.25 -15.40 29.14
CA ALA A 470 -34.72 -16.54 29.90
C ALA A 470 -35.72 -17.71 29.99
N GLN A 471 -37.02 -17.43 30.09
CA GLN A 471 -38.08 -18.46 30.10
C GLN A 471 -38.17 -19.19 28.75
N LEU A 472 -38.15 -18.45 27.63
CA LEU A 472 -38.20 -19.01 26.28
C LEU A 472 -36.99 -19.90 25.98
N GLU A 473 -35.79 -19.45 26.34
CA GLU A 473 -34.58 -20.28 26.20
C GLU A 473 -34.68 -21.58 26.99
N ARG A 474 -35.20 -21.53 28.22
CA ARG A 474 -35.34 -22.72 29.07
C ARG A 474 -36.31 -23.73 28.45
N ILE A 475 -37.44 -23.29 27.90
CA ILE A 475 -38.43 -24.19 27.28
C ILE A 475 -37.84 -24.78 25.99
N LEU A 476 -37.27 -23.96 25.11
CA LEU A 476 -36.70 -24.43 23.84
C LEU A 476 -35.55 -25.42 24.05
N ARG A 477 -34.70 -25.24 25.07
CA ARG A 477 -33.63 -26.20 25.42
C ARG A 477 -34.13 -27.59 25.79
N THR A 478 -35.40 -27.73 26.18
CA THR A 478 -35.97 -29.06 26.52
C THR A 478 -36.44 -29.84 25.31
N HIS A 479 -36.59 -29.21 24.13
CA HIS A 479 -37.04 -29.89 22.94
C HIS A 479 -35.91 -30.75 22.34
N PRO A 480 -36.13 -32.04 22.04
CA PRO A 480 -35.07 -32.97 21.62
C PRO A 480 -34.39 -32.59 20.29
N SER A 481 -35.03 -31.73 19.51
CA SER A 481 -34.51 -31.23 18.22
C SER A 481 -33.63 -29.98 18.34
N VAL A 482 -33.40 -29.43 19.54
CA VAL A 482 -32.61 -28.20 19.75
C VAL A 482 -31.24 -28.53 20.32
N GLY A 483 -30.17 -28.08 19.65
CA GLY A 483 -28.80 -28.19 20.13
C GLY A 483 -28.44 -27.06 21.10
N ASP A 484 -28.64 -25.81 20.68
CA ASP A 484 -28.37 -24.62 21.47
C ASP A 484 -29.39 -23.52 21.12
N VAL A 485 -29.64 -22.58 22.05
CA VAL A 485 -30.65 -21.53 21.85
C VAL A 485 -30.28 -20.22 22.53
N ALA A 486 -30.66 -19.11 21.88
CA ALA A 486 -30.55 -17.76 22.39
C ALA A 486 -31.82 -16.96 22.07
N VAL A 487 -32.26 -16.10 22.99
CA VAL A 487 -33.40 -15.22 22.76
C VAL A 487 -32.97 -13.76 22.88
N VAL A 488 -33.42 -12.93 21.95
CA VAL A 488 -33.15 -11.49 21.92
C VAL A 488 -34.46 -10.74 22.04
N THR A 489 -34.51 -9.76 22.95
CA THR A 489 -35.62 -8.82 23.10
C THR A 489 -35.18 -7.42 22.66
N GLU A 490 -35.96 -6.78 21.80
CA GLU A 490 -35.79 -5.38 21.46
C GLU A 490 -36.67 -4.47 22.33
N ALA A 491 -36.09 -3.36 22.82
CA ALA A 491 -36.83 -2.36 23.58
C ALA A 491 -37.70 -1.49 22.66
N ARG A 492 -38.80 -0.95 23.22
CA ARG A 492 -39.87 -0.14 22.58
C ARG A 492 -39.42 0.75 21.40
N PRO A 493 -40.25 0.92 20.36
CA PRO A 493 -41.72 1.05 20.44
C PRO A 493 -42.55 -0.23 20.29
N ALA A 494 -42.04 -1.30 19.66
CA ALA A 494 -42.69 -2.61 19.62
C ALA A 494 -41.81 -3.63 20.35
N ARG A 495 -42.29 -4.22 21.46
CA ARG A 495 -41.55 -5.27 22.17
C ARG A 495 -41.51 -6.51 21.28
N ARG A 496 -40.43 -6.69 20.52
CA ARG A 496 -40.21 -7.87 19.68
C ARG A 496 -39.26 -8.83 20.37
N VAL A 497 -39.59 -10.11 20.31
CA VAL A 497 -38.82 -11.22 20.87
C VAL A 497 -38.56 -12.20 19.74
N ALA A 498 -37.31 -12.53 19.46
CA ALA A 498 -36.98 -13.60 18.52
C ALA A 498 -36.06 -14.63 19.17
N ALA A 499 -36.28 -15.90 18.82
CA ALA A 499 -35.42 -16.99 19.24
C ALA A 499 -34.51 -17.42 18.09
N PHE A 500 -33.27 -17.75 18.42
CA PHE A 500 -32.28 -18.34 17.53
C PHE A 500 -31.92 -19.71 18.06
N ALA A 501 -32.14 -20.77 17.28
CA ALA A 501 -31.90 -22.15 17.69
C ALA A 501 -30.94 -22.84 16.71
N THR A 502 -30.18 -23.83 17.19
CA THR A 502 -29.43 -24.75 16.34
C THR A 502 -30.09 -26.13 16.35
N PRO A 503 -30.03 -26.90 15.25
CA PRO A 503 -30.57 -28.25 15.23
C PRO A 503 -29.74 -29.16 16.12
N ALA A 504 -30.40 -30.04 16.89
CA ALA A 504 -29.70 -31.10 17.61
C ALA A 504 -29.09 -32.10 16.61
N PRO A 505 -27.96 -32.77 16.95
CA PRO A 505 -27.36 -33.79 16.09
C PRO A 505 -28.29 -34.97 15.74
N THR A 506 -29.36 -35.15 16.52
CA THR A 506 -30.39 -36.18 16.36
C THR A 506 -31.52 -35.78 15.38
N TRP A 507 -31.53 -34.54 14.89
CA TRP A 507 -32.53 -34.06 13.94
C TRP A 507 -32.27 -34.60 12.52
N SER A 508 -33.27 -35.27 11.94
CA SER A 508 -33.17 -35.96 10.65
C SER A 508 -34.12 -35.41 9.57
N GLU A 509 -34.98 -34.46 9.92
CA GLU A 509 -35.87 -33.78 8.99
C GLU A 509 -35.23 -32.52 8.38
N PRO A 510 -35.76 -31.98 7.27
CA PRO A 510 -35.29 -30.72 6.69
C PRO A 510 -35.30 -29.55 7.70
N ILE A 511 -34.22 -28.76 7.71
CA ILE A 511 -33.98 -27.68 8.70
C ILE A 511 -35.04 -26.57 8.64
N ASP A 512 -35.61 -26.33 7.46
CA ASP A 512 -36.69 -25.37 7.20
C ASP A 512 -38.01 -25.71 7.93
N ARG A 513 -38.18 -26.96 8.36
CA ARG A 513 -39.35 -27.37 9.17
C ARG A 513 -39.20 -27.10 10.67
N LEU A 514 -37.96 -26.96 11.14
CA LEU A 514 -37.67 -26.83 12.57
C LEU A 514 -38.29 -25.58 13.22
N PRO A 515 -38.34 -24.39 12.59
CA PRO A 515 -39.05 -23.22 13.15
C PRO A 515 -40.52 -23.51 13.45
N ALA A 516 -41.24 -24.15 12.54
CA ALA A 516 -42.66 -24.45 12.69
C ALA A 516 -42.90 -25.46 13.83
N VAL A 517 -42.03 -26.49 13.93
CA VAL A 517 -42.06 -27.48 15.02
C VAL A 517 -41.83 -26.81 16.38
N LEU A 518 -40.84 -25.91 16.47
CA LEU A 518 -40.52 -25.21 17.73
C LEU A 518 -41.61 -24.19 18.12
N MET A 519 -42.19 -23.48 17.15
CA MET A 519 -43.34 -22.61 17.38
C MET A 519 -44.55 -23.39 17.87
N GLN A 520 -44.84 -24.56 17.26
CA GLN A 520 -45.94 -25.41 17.70
C GLN A 520 -45.70 -25.97 19.11
N TYR A 521 -44.46 -26.37 19.43
CA TYR A 521 -44.07 -26.80 20.77
C TYR A 521 -44.25 -25.69 21.82
N LEU A 522 -43.77 -24.47 21.54
CA LEU A 522 -43.95 -23.32 22.43
C LEU A 522 -45.43 -22.99 22.65
N ALA A 523 -46.25 -23.07 21.60
CA ALA A 523 -47.70 -22.82 21.70
C ALA A 523 -48.44 -23.81 22.62
N THR A 524 -47.87 -24.98 22.90
CA THR A 524 -48.43 -25.93 23.90
C THR A 524 -48.09 -25.57 25.34
N GLN A 525 -47.11 -24.70 25.57
CA GLN A 525 -46.58 -24.37 26.90
C GLN A 525 -46.71 -22.89 27.29
N LEU A 526 -46.97 -22.01 26.31
CA LEU A 526 -47.05 -20.57 26.52
C LEU A 526 -48.34 -19.99 25.94
N PRO A 527 -48.92 -18.95 26.57
CA PRO A 527 -50.04 -18.22 26.01
C PRO A 527 -49.61 -17.39 24.78
N PRO A 528 -50.53 -17.02 23.86
CA PRO A 528 -50.20 -16.35 22.59
C PRO A 528 -49.41 -15.04 22.72
N ASP A 529 -49.59 -14.31 23.82
CA ASP A 529 -48.92 -13.05 24.15
C ASP A 529 -47.48 -13.23 24.67
N ALA A 530 -47.12 -14.45 25.07
CA ALA A 530 -45.78 -14.85 25.50
C ALA A 530 -45.00 -15.62 24.41
N MET A 531 -45.56 -15.72 23.20
CA MET A 531 -44.90 -16.36 22.06
C MET A 531 -43.83 -15.44 21.45
N PRO A 532 -42.68 -15.97 21.00
CA PRO A 532 -41.74 -15.18 20.22
C PRO A 532 -42.37 -14.81 18.87
N ASN A 533 -41.93 -13.69 18.30
CA ASN A 533 -42.37 -13.22 17.00
C ASN A 533 -41.85 -14.11 15.87
N ASP A 534 -40.65 -14.67 16.01
CA ASP A 534 -40.03 -15.56 15.02
C ASP A 534 -38.98 -16.49 15.66
N ILE A 535 -38.68 -17.61 15.00
CA ILE A 535 -37.61 -18.53 15.33
C ILE A 535 -36.71 -18.72 14.10
N SER A 536 -35.45 -18.28 14.21
CA SER A 536 -34.43 -18.49 13.18
C SER A 536 -33.54 -19.68 13.52
N ILE A 537 -33.26 -20.54 12.53
CA ILE A 537 -32.31 -21.65 12.70
C ILE A 537 -30.94 -21.24 12.19
N LEU A 538 -29.94 -21.43 13.03
CA LEU A 538 -28.53 -21.20 12.71
C LEU A 538 -27.77 -22.52 12.75
N LEU A 539 -26.72 -22.64 11.95
CA LEU A 539 -25.80 -23.79 12.01
C LEU A 539 -25.00 -23.78 13.33
N SER A 540 -24.71 -22.60 13.87
CA SER A 540 -24.08 -22.38 15.18
C SER A 540 -24.45 -21.01 15.73
N LEU A 541 -24.61 -20.88 17.05
CA LEU A 541 -24.77 -19.56 17.68
C LEU A 541 -23.41 -18.83 17.77
N PRO A 542 -23.37 -17.51 17.54
CA PRO A 542 -22.16 -16.72 17.76
C PRO A 542 -21.77 -16.78 19.24
N ARG A 543 -20.48 -16.93 19.51
CA ARG A 543 -19.94 -17.01 20.87
C ARG A 543 -18.91 -15.91 21.10
N THR A 544 -18.89 -15.39 22.31
CA THR A 544 -17.83 -14.50 22.81
C THR A 544 -16.53 -15.30 22.99
N ARG A 545 -15.41 -14.60 23.17
CA ARG A 545 -14.10 -15.25 23.44
C ARG A 545 -14.05 -16.05 24.75
N SER A 546 -15.00 -15.86 25.67
CA SER A 546 -15.14 -16.69 26.89
C SER A 546 -16.01 -17.94 26.68
N GLY A 547 -16.51 -18.17 25.47
CA GLY A 547 -17.33 -19.34 25.12
C GLY A 547 -18.83 -19.18 25.41
N THR A 548 -19.25 -18.06 25.98
CA THR A 548 -20.67 -17.72 26.18
C THR A 548 -21.31 -17.27 24.87
N ILE A 549 -22.63 -17.43 24.72
CA ILE A 549 -23.33 -16.97 23.51
C ILE A 549 -23.28 -15.43 23.44
N ASP A 550 -22.89 -14.90 22.28
CA ASP A 550 -22.89 -13.46 22.00
C ASP A 550 -24.27 -13.02 21.49
N HIS A 551 -25.10 -12.54 22.41
CA HIS A 551 -26.43 -12.04 22.10
C HIS A 551 -26.41 -10.73 21.29
N THR A 552 -25.29 -9.99 21.25
CA THR A 552 -25.23 -8.70 20.54
C THR A 552 -25.05 -8.85 19.03
N SER A 553 -24.47 -9.97 18.60
CA SER A 553 -24.32 -10.35 17.19
C SER A 553 -25.60 -10.94 16.57
N LEU A 554 -26.66 -11.12 17.36
CA LEU A 554 -27.95 -11.65 16.93
C LEU A 554 -28.91 -10.47 16.68
N HIS A 555 -29.13 -10.12 15.41
CA HIS A 555 -30.00 -9.01 15.02
C HIS A 555 -31.40 -9.49 14.56
N LEU A 556 -32.44 -8.73 14.92
CA LEU A 556 -33.80 -8.98 14.45
C LEU A 556 -33.95 -8.58 12.98
N ARG A 557 -34.60 -9.41 12.16
CA ARG A 557 -35.00 -9.02 10.80
C ARG A 557 -35.99 -7.84 10.86
N GLU A 558 -35.75 -6.80 10.07
CA GLU A 558 -36.74 -5.74 9.83
C GLU A 558 -37.98 -6.34 9.14
N PRO A 559 -39.21 -6.02 9.56
CA PRO A 559 -40.40 -6.46 8.85
C PRO A 559 -40.56 -5.64 7.56
N LEU A 560 -40.78 -6.31 6.43
CA LEU A 560 -41.29 -5.62 5.24
C LEU A 560 -42.67 -4.99 5.56
N PRO A 561 -42.95 -3.76 5.09
CA PRO A 561 -44.24 -3.12 5.31
C PRO A 561 -45.38 -3.95 4.72
N THR A 562 -46.35 -4.31 5.57
CA THR A 562 -47.53 -5.10 5.21
C THR A 562 -48.60 -4.17 4.61
N ALA A 563 -48.85 -4.30 3.31
CA ALA A 563 -50.05 -3.75 2.67
C ALA A 563 -51.27 -4.64 2.99
N PRO A 564 -52.49 -4.07 3.15
CA PRO A 564 -53.66 -4.82 3.57
C PRO A 564 -54.13 -5.83 2.52
N ALA A 565 -54.54 -7.01 3.01
CA ALA A 565 -54.93 -8.17 2.23
C ALA A 565 -56.17 -7.90 1.36
N VAL A 566 -55.98 -7.99 0.04
CA VAL A 566 -57.05 -8.33 -0.91
C VAL A 566 -56.89 -9.82 -1.23
N PRO A 567 -57.95 -10.65 -1.16
CA PRO A 567 -57.84 -12.06 -1.46
C PRO A 567 -57.60 -12.24 -2.97
N GLN A 568 -56.41 -12.70 -3.34
CA GLN A 568 -56.11 -13.16 -4.70
C GLN A 568 -55.78 -14.66 -4.71
N PRO A 569 -56.08 -15.34 -5.83
CA PRO A 569 -56.16 -16.80 -5.92
C PRO A 569 -54.77 -17.44 -5.92
N MET A 570 -54.76 -18.78 -5.75
CA MET A 570 -53.61 -19.68 -5.67
C MET A 570 -52.37 -19.27 -6.52
N PRO A 571 -51.15 -19.52 -5.99
CA PRO A 571 -49.94 -18.90 -6.52
C PRO A 571 -49.58 -19.46 -7.90
N ALA A 572 -49.62 -18.61 -8.91
CA ALA A 572 -48.67 -18.70 -10.01
C ALA A 572 -47.30 -18.28 -9.46
N GLU A 573 -46.29 -19.11 -9.75
CA GLU A 573 -44.88 -18.97 -9.39
C GLU A 573 -44.42 -17.50 -9.23
N SER A 574 -44.22 -17.07 -7.98
CA SER A 574 -43.57 -15.78 -7.72
C SER A 574 -42.11 -15.88 -8.11
N ARG A 575 -41.77 -15.35 -9.28
CA ARG A 575 -40.40 -15.03 -9.68
C ARG A 575 -39.78 -14.09 -8.64
N VAL A 576 -39.08 -14.65 -7.66
CA VAL A 576 -37.95 -13.97 -7.03
C VAL A 576 -36.93 -13.79 -8.15
N ARG A 577 -36.83 -12.58 -8.69
CA ARG A 577 -35.85 -12.29 -9.75
C ARG A 577 -34.48 -12.31 -9.08
N LYS A 578 -33.74 -13.41 -9.27
CA LYS A 578 -32.35 -13.57 -8.82
C LYS A 578 -31.50 -12.39 -9.33
N PRO A 579 -30.48 -11.93 -8.58
CA PRO A 579 -29.46 -11.05 -9.15
C PRO A 579 -28.99 -11.65 -10.47
N ASP A 580 -28.83 -10.80 -11.47
CA ASP A 580 -28.47 -11.17 -12.83
C ASP A 580 -27.28 -12.15 -12.79
N THR A 581 -27.56 -13.43 -13.04
CA THR A 581 -26.64 -14.52 -12.66
C THR A 581 -25.32 -14.38 -13.39
N ASP A 582 -25.38 -13.85 -14.63
CA ASP A 582 -24.22 -13.57 -15.48
C ASP A 582 -23.32 -12.46 -14.90
N LYS A 583 -23.88 -11.37 -14.35
CA LYS A 583 -23.07 -10.29 -13.73
C LYS A 583 -22.44 -10.75 -12.43
N MET A 584 -23.18 -11.53 -11.63
CA MET A 584 -22.67 -12.09 -10.38
C MET A 584 -21.54 -13.11 -10.64
N GLU A 585 -21.67 -13.97 -11.65
CA GLU A 585 -20.60 -14.88 -12.09
C GLU A 585 -19.39 -14.11 -12.64
N THR A 586 -19.63 -13.03 -13.39
CA THR A 586 -18.57 -12.16 -13.93
C THR A 586 -17.80 -11.47 -12.81
N LEU A 587 -18.48 -11.02 -11.76
CA LEU A 587 -17.87 -10.46 -10.55
C LEU A 587 -17.17 -11.54 -9.71
N ALA A 588 -17.74 -12.73 -9.58
CA ALA A 588 -17.11 -13.88 -8.94
C ALA A 588 -15.79 -14.24 -9.63
N SER A 589 -15.77 -14.20 -10.97
CA SER A 589 -14.57 -14.41 -11.78
C SER A 589 -13.54 -13.30 -11.58
N LEU A 590 -13.96 -12.04 -11.47
CA LEU A 590 -13.05 -10.94 -11.11
C LEU A 590 -12.47 -11.12 -9.71
N TRP A 591 -13.29 -11.48 -8.71
CA TRP A 591 -12.82 -11.77 -7.36
C TRP A 591 -11.85 -12.95 -7.35
N SER A 592 -12.20 -14.06 -8.00
CA SER A 592 -11.36 -15.23 -8.16
C SER A 592 -10.00 -14.89 -8.80
N LYS A 593 -10.00 -14.11 -9.88
CA LYS A 593 -8.78 -13.68 -10.57
C LYS A 593 -7.91 -12.74 -9.73
N ILE A 594 -8.53 -11.82 -8.99
CA ILE A 594 -7.82 -10.82 -8.18
C ILE A 594 -7.30 -11.42 -6.87
N LEU A 595 -8.06 -12.32 -6.25
CA LEU A 595 -7.70 -13.00 -5.00
C LEU A 595 -6.85 -14.26 -5.23
N GLY A 596 -6.79 -14.78 -6.46
CA GLY A 596 -6.07 -16.01 -6.79
C GLY A 596 -6.71 -17.28 -6.23
N VAL A 597 -8.04 -17.29 -6.05
CA VAL A 597 -8.79 -18.45 -5.52
C VAL A 597 -9.54 -19.18 -6.63
N GLN A 598 -9.70 -20.51 -6.51
CA GLN A 598 -10.27 -21.35 -7.58
C GLN A 598 -11.70 -20.97 -7.98
N SER A 599 -12.53 -20.59 -7.00
CA SER A 599 -13.90 -20.15 -7.22
C SER A 599 -14.34 -19.32 -6.02
N VAL A 600 -15.18 -18.33 -6.25
CA VAL A 600 -15.78 -17.50 -5.19
C VAL A 600 -17.27 -17.80 -5.16
N ARG A 601 -17.77 -18.21 -3.99
CA ARG A 601 -19.19 -18.46 -3.74
C ARG A 601 -19.89 -17.16 -3.35
N PRO A 602 -21.22 -17.07 -3.52
CA PRO A 602 -21.98 -15.87 -3.13
C PRO A 602 -21.74 -15.44 -1.67
N GLU A 603 -21.61 -16.40 -0.76
CA GLU A 603 -21.38 -16.18 0.67
C GLU A 603 -19.90 -15.92 1.05
N ASP A 604 -18.96 -16.05 0.10
CA ASP A 604 -17.53 -15.88 0.40
C ASP A 604 -17.20 -14.40 0.63
N ASP A 605 -16.44 -14.15 1.70
CA ASP A 605 -15.96 -12.82 2.09
C ASP A 605 -14.63 -12.49 1.40
N PHE A 606 -14.56 -11.32 0.75
CA PHE A 606 -13.40 -10.84 -0.01
C PHE A 606 -12.11 -10.86 0.82
N PHE A 607 -12.18 -10.42 2.08
CA PHE A 607 -11.03 -10.30 2.97
C PHE A 607 -10.67 -11.64 3.62
N ALA A 608 -11.67 -12.48 3.91
CA ALA A 608 -11.44 -13.84 4.40
C ALA A 608 -10.72 -14.71 3.37
N LEU A 609 -10.97 -14.48 2.08
CA LEU A 609 -10.27 -15.13 0.97
C LEU A 609 -8.85 -14.61 0.73
N GLY A 610 -8.32 -13.72 1.58
CA GLY A 610 -6.98 -13.14 1.46
C GLY A 610 -6.95 -11.77 0.78
N GLY A 611 -8.11 -11.17 0.52
CA GLY A 611 -8.20 -9.82 -0.01
C GLY A 611 -7.66 -8.78 0.97
N HIS A 612 -7.01 -7.75 0.43
CA HIS A 612 -6.58 -6.57 1.17
C HIS A 612 -6.91 -5.30 0.38
N SER A 613 -6.76 -4.12 1.00
CA SER A 613 -7.21 -2.84 0.41
C SER A 613 -6.66 -2.57 -0.99
N LEU A 614 -5.47 -3.08 -1.33
CA LEU A 614 -4.90 -2.94 -2.67
C LEU A 614 -5.62 -3.80 -3.71
N LEU A 615 -5.87 -5.08 -3.38
CA LEU A 615 -6.66 -5.99 -4.23
C LEU A 615 -8.10 -5.48 -4.35
N ALA A 616 -8.66 -4.94 -3.28
CA ALA A 616 -9.96 -4.29 -3.29
C ALA A 616 -9.99 -3.10 -4.26
N LEU A 617 -8.98 -2.24 -4.26
CA LEU A 617 -8.95 -1.09 -5.18
C LEU A 617 -8.76 -1.52 -6.64
N ARG A 618 -7.93 -2.55 -6.90
CA ARG A 618 -7.84 -3.17 -8.24
C ARG A 618 -9.17 -3.77 -8.68
N LEU A 619 -9.88 -4.42 -7.75
CA LEU A 619 -11.22 -4.94 -7.98
C LEU A 619 -12.19 -3.81 -8.34
N LEU A 620 -12.22 -2.74 -7.55
CA LEU A 620 -13.11 -1.59 -7.80
C LEU A 620 -12.78 -0.88 -9.11
N SER A 621 -11.51 -0.71 -9.46
CA SER A 621 -11.09 -0.17 -10.75
C SER A 621 -11.51 -1.07 -11.91
N SER A 622 -11.29 -2.39 -11.79
CA SER A 622 -11.72 -3.37 -12.79
C SER A 622 -13.25 -3.38 -12.94
N ILE A 623 -13.99 -3.20 -11.85
CA ILE A 623 -15.45 -3.12 -11.88
C ILE A 623 -15.91 -1.84 -12.60
N ARG A 624 -15.27 -0.69 -12.34
CA ARG A 624 -15.58 0.58 -13.01
C ARG A 624 -15.39 0.47 -14.52
N GLU A 625 -14.30 -0.15 -14.95
CA GLU A 625 -14.02 -0.37 -16.37
C GLU A 625 -14.99 -1.35 -17.02
N ARG A 626 -15.36 -2.42 -16.30
CA ARG A 626 -16.11 -3.55 -16.88
C ARG A 626 -17.62 -3.39 -16.81
N PHE A 627 -18.15 -2.65 -15.84
CA PHE A 627 -19.58 -2.59 -15.56
C PHE A 627 -20.16 -1.17 -15.54
N ASP A 628 -19.35 -0.13 -15.82
CA ASP A 628 -19.76 1.30 -15.78
C ASP A 628 -20.47 1.72 -14.48
N VAL A 629 -20.11 1.07 -13.36
CA VAL A 629 -20.60 1.38 -12.02
C VAL A 629 -19.45 1.92 -11.18
N LYS A 630 -19.75 2.81 -10.23
CA LYS A 630 -18.73 3.50 -9.40
C LYS A 630 -18.76 3.02 -7.95
N PRO A 631 -18.40 1.76 -7.66
CA PRO A 631 -18.36 1.26 -6.30
C PRO A 631 -17.23 1.94 -5.51
N THR A 632 -17.46 2.11 -4.21
CA THR A 632 -16.51 2.68 -3.25
C THR A 632 -15.86 1.57 -2.43
N LEU A 633 -14.67 1.84 -1.88
CA LEU A 633 -14.00 0.91 -0.99
C LEU A 633 -14.78 0.70 0.32
N GLU A 634 -15.43 1.76 0.81
CA GLU A 634 -16.34 1.70 1.95
C GLU A 634 -17.46 0.69 1.75
N LEU A 635 -18.07 0.64 0.55
CA LEU A 635 -19.13 -0.32 0.24
C LEU A 635 -18.65 -1.76 0.34
N LEU A 636 -17.44 -2.07 -0.16
CA LEU A 636 -16.87 -3.41 -0.07
C LEU A 636 -16.54 -3.81 1.38
N PHE A 637 -16.12 -2.85 2.23
CA PHE A 637 -15.93 -3.12 3.66
C PHE A 637 -17.24 -3.34 4.40
N LYS A 638 -18.31 -2.64 4.00
CA LYS A 638 -19.64 -2.78 4.59
C LYS A 638 -20.32 -4.08 4.19
N GLU A 639 -20.21 -4.45 2.92
CA GLU A 639 -20.80 -5.65 2.32
C GLU A 639 -19.69 -6.53 1.71
N PRO A 640 -18.90 -7.25 2.54
CA PRO A 640 -17.69 -7.93 2.08
C PRO A 640 -17.95 -9.27 1.39
N THR A 641 -19.19 -9.75 1.36
CA THR A 641 -19.58 -10.99 0.68
C THR A 641 -19.96 -10.74 -0.78
N LEU A 642 -19.56 -11.64 -1.68
CA LEU A 642 -19.82 -11.50 -3.12
C LEU A 642 -21.30 -11.20 -3.44
N GLU A 643 -22.24 -11.91 -2.80
CA GLU A 643 -23.69 -11.75 -3.03
C GLU A 643 -24.18 -10.35 -2.70
N LYS A 644 -23.88 -9.87 -1.49
CA LYS A 644 -24.31 -8.55 -1.01
C LYS A 644 -23.63 -7.42 -1.78
N PHE A 645 -22.34 -7.58 -2.11
CA PHE A 645 -21.61 -6.62 -2.91
C PHE A 645 -22.16 -6.55 -4.34
N ALA A 646 -22.42 -7.70 -4.97
CA ALA A 646 -23.02 -7.80 -6.32
C ALA A 646 -24.40 -7.13 -6.37
N ALA A 647 -25.27 -7.42 -5.39
CA ALA A 647 -26.58 -6.80 -5.29
C ALA A 647 -26.45 -5.27 -5.19
N ALA A 648 -25.51 -4.77 -4.39
CA ALA A 648 -25.30 -3.33 -4.22
C ALA A 648 -24.77 -2.61 -5.47
N ILE A 649 -24.08 -3.30 -6.40
CA ILE A 649 -23.46 -2.67 -7.58
C ILE A 649 -24.19 -2.93 -8.90
N PHE A 650 -24.84 -4.08 -9.09
CA PHE A 650 -25.38 -4.52 -10.40
C PHE A 650 -26.85 -4.33 -10.63
N GLU A 651 -27.58 -3.86 -9.63
CA GLU A 651 -28.93 -3.31 -9.84
C GLU A 651 -28.91 -2.03 -10.71
N THR A 652 -27.76 -1.70 -11.31
CA THR A 652 -27.55 -0.77 -12.43
C THR A 652 -26.92 -1.48 -13.66
N SER A 653 -27.73 -1.68 -14.72
CA SER A 653 -27.46 -1.86 -16.18
C SER A 653 -26.72 -3.10 -16.78
N GLU A 654 -27.38 -3.74 -17.76
CA GLU A 654 -27.05 -4.96 -18.55
C GLU A 654 -26.21 -4.71 -19.82
N GLY A 655 -25.46 -5.73 -20.29
CA GLY A 655 -24.94 -5.86 -21.67
C GLY A 655 -24.09 -7.14 -21.93
N PRO A 656 -24.24 -7.90 -23.04
CA PRO A 656 -23.90 -9.34 -23.13
C PRO A 656 -22.59 -9.71 -23.87
N THR A 657 -22.13 -10.96 -23.68
CA THR A 657 -20.84 -11.58 -24.11
C THR A 657 -21.01 -12.60 -25.27
N ILE A 658 -19.94 -12.92 -26.03
CA ILE A 658 -19.87 -13.95 -27.10
C ILE A 658 -18.73 -14.98 -26.81
N ALA A 659 -18.91 -16.24 -27.30
CA ALA A 659 -18.34 -17.55 -26.89
C ALA A 659 -16.99 -18.04 -27.52
N GLU A 660 -16.51 -19.21 -27.03
CA GLU A 660 -15.14 -19.83 -27.02
C GLU A 660 -14.67 -20.70 -28.23
N ALA A 661 -13.33 -20.85 -28.38
CA ALA A 661 -12.61 -21.89 -29.14
C ALA A 661 -11.35 -22.39 -28.36
N THR A 662 -10.89 -23.63 -28.60
CA THR A 662 -9.80 -24.34 -27.87
C THR A 662 -8.53 -23.49 -27.66
N PRO A 663 -7.93 -23.44 -26.45
CA PRO A 663 -6.94 -22.41 -26.14
C PRO A 663 -5.55 -22.75 -26.69
N ASN A 664 -5.03 -21.87 -27.54
CA ASN A 664 -3.60 -21.79 -27.86
C ASN A 664 -2.81 -21.62 -26.54
N PRO A 665 -1.69 -22.34 -26.31
CA PRO A 665 -0.90 -22.17 -25.10
C PRO A 665 -0.27 -20.77 -24.99
N TRP A 666 -0.12 -20.08 -26.11
CA TRP A 666 0.34 -18.70 -26.17
C TRP A 666 -0.84 -17.75 -26.26
N GLU A 667 -0.73 -16.65 -25.53
CA GLU A 667 -1.77 -15.64 -25.43
C GLU A 667 -1.36 -14.38 -26.20
N LEU A 668 -2.24 -13.90 -27.09
CA LEU A 668 -2.08 -12.61 -27.73
C LEU A 668 -2.54 -11.50 -26.78
N ILE A 669 -1.60 -10.70 -26.30
CA ILE A 669 -1.87 -9.49 -25.55
C ILE A 669 -1.82 -8.33 -26.54
N THR A 670 -2.93 -7.61 -26.69
CA THR A 670 -2.93 -6.37 -27.47
C THR A 670 -2.60 -5.21 -26.54
N CYS A 671 -1.41 -4.63 -26.74
CA CYS A 671 -0.86 -3.60 -25.87
C CYS A 671 -1.32 -2.20 -26.30
N LYS A 672 -1.52 -2.01 -27.61
CA LYS A 672 -2.11 -0.80 -28.20
C LYS A 672 -2.86 -1.19 -29.46
N ARG A 673 -4.11 -0.74 -29.62
CA ARG A 673 -4.86 -0.85 -30.88
C ARG A 673 -4.66 0.44 -31.68
N GLY A 674 -4.08 0.31 -32.86
CA GLY A 674 -3.85 1.43 -33.77
C GLY A 674 -5.08 1.73 -34.64
N SER A 675 -5.19 2.97 -35.12
CA SER A 675 -6.23 3.40 -36.06
C SER A 675 -5.91 3.09 -37.53
N GLY A 676 -4.67 2.73 -37.84
CA GLY A 676 -4.19 2.36 -39.16
C GLY A 676 -4.08 0.85 -39.36
N ARG A 677 -3.54 0.45 -40.52
CA ARG A 677 -3.45 -0.96 -40.93
C ARG A 677 -2.16 -1.66 -40.48
N SER A 678 -1.14 -0.92 -40.04
CA SER A 678 0.17 -1.48 -39.67
C SER A 678 0.18 -2.01 -38.23
N ALA A 679 0.91 -3.10 -37.99
CA ALA A 679 0.99 -3.72 -36.67
C ALA A 679 2.42 -4.16 -36.30
N VAL A 680 2.78 -4.08 -35.03
CA VAL A 680 4.05 -4.53 -34.46
C VAL A 680 3.81 -5.68 -33.49
N TYR A 681 4.56 -6.77 -33.65
CA TYR A 681 4.47 -7.94 -32.78
C TYR A 681 5.78 -8.18 -32.03
N THR A 682 5.67 -8.38 -30.72
CA THR A 682 6.78 -8.70 -29.81
C THR A 682 6.55 -10.03 -29.09
N PHE A 683 7.58 -10.54 -28.40
CA PHE A 683 7.51 -11.82 -27.69
C PHE A 683 8.16 -11.73 -26.31
N ASN A 684 7.46 -12.19 -25.27
CA ASN A 684 8.00 -12.56 -23.96
C ASN A 684 8.95 -11.54 -23.30
N HIS A 685 8.57 -10.27 -23.25
CA HIS A 685 9.32 -9.28 -22.49
C HIS A 685 8.43 -8.19 -21.90
N PRO A 686 8.01 -8.30 -20.62
CA PRO A 686 6.91 -7.53 -20.04
C PRO A 686 7.04 -6.01 -20.21
N PHE A 687 8.26 -5.46 -20.29
CA PHE A 687 8.46 -4.01 -20.40
C PHE A 687 8.79 -3.51 -21.82
N LEU A 688 9.15 -4.41 -22.75
CA LEU A 688 9.59 -3.99 -24.10
C LEU A 688 8.40 -3.50 -24.91
N PHE A 689 7.29 -4.24 -24.82
CA PHE A 689 6.14 -4.04 -25.70
C PHE A 689 5.19 -2.95 -25.20
N TYR A 690 4.97 -2.81 -23.89
CA TYR A 690 4.18 -1.70 -23.36
C TYR A 690 4.88 -0.35 -23.58
N ARG A 691 6.20 -0.29 -23.36
CA ARG A 691 6.96 0.94 -23.60
C ARG A 691 7.05 1.28 -25.09
N LEU A 692 7.25 0.27 -25.95
CA LEU A 692 7.25 0.47 -27.40
C LEU A 692 5.86 0.90 -27.91
N ALA A 693 4.78 0.34 -27.36
CA ALA A 693 3.41 0.73 -27.69
C ALA A 693 3.14 2.22 -27.41
N ASN A 694 3.65 2.73 -26.27
CA ASN A 694 3.48 4.13 -25.90
C ASN A 694 4.24 5.09 -26.81
N GLU A 695 5.37 4.67 -27.38
CA GLU A 695 6.24 5.52 -28.19
C GLU A 695 5.97 5.42 -29.70
N LEU A 696 5.20 4.41 -30.15
CA LEU A 696 4.79 4.26 -31.55
C LEU A 696 3.54 5.10 -31.89
N PRO A 697 3.38 5.60 -33.14
CA PRO A 697 2.23 6.39 -33.56
C PRO A 697 0.90 5.69 -33.30
N ASP A 698 -0.16 6.47 -33.06
CA ASP A 698 -1.51 5.95 -32.82
C ASP A 698 -2.12 5.20 -34.00
N ALA A 699 -1.55 5.34 -35.20
CA ALA A 699 -1.94 4.56 -36.37
C ALA A 699 -1.43 3.10 -36.31
N VAL A 700 -0.50 2.76 -35.41
CA VAL A 700 0.15 1.45 -35.38
C VAL A 700 -0.37 0.61 -34.21
N SER A 701 -0.86 -0.60 -34.51
CA SER A 701 -1.23 -1.56 -33.49
C SER A 701 0.02 -2.25 -32.92
N VAL A 702 0.06 -2.53 -31.61
CA VAL A 702 1.18 -3.19 -30.96
C VAL A 702 0.66 -4.35 -30.13
N HIS A 703 1.20 -5.53 -30.40
CA HIS A 703 0.79 -6.78 -29.79
C HIS A 703 2.01 -7.52 -29.22
N ASN A 704 1.79 -8.26 -28.15
CA ASN A 704 2.76 -9.15 -27.57
C ASN A 704 2.21 -10.58 -27.49
N ILE A 705 2.99 -11.55 -27.96
CA ILE A 705 2.71 -12.96 -27.71
C ILE A 705 3.31 -13.33 -26.37
N ASN A 706 2.45 -13.60 -25.39
CA ASN A 706 2.83 -14.05 -24.06
C ASN A 706 2.89 -15.58 -24.01
N MET A 707 4.08 -16.11 -23.76
CA MET A 707 4.37 -17.53 -23.61
C MET A 707 4.68 -17.92 -22.17
N PHE A 708 4.78 -16.95 -21.26
CA PHE A 708 5.19 -17.16 -19.86
C PHE A 708 4.07 -17.72 -18.96
N ASN A 709 2.82 -17.64 -19.40
CA ASN A 709 1.67 -18.20 -18.67
C ASN A 709 1.39 -19.69 -19.00
N ALA A 710 2.13 -20.28 -19.94
CA ALA A 710 1.87 -21.65 -20.39
C ALA A 710 2.55 -22.69 -19.48
N LYS A 711 1.81 -23.73 -19.10
CA LYS A 711 2.41 -24.93 -18.48
C LYS A 711 3.07 -25.77 -19.56
N LEU A 712 4.39 -25.88 -19.54
CA LEU A 712 5.14 -26.70 -20.49
C LEU A 712 4.86 -28.19 -20.23
N ASN A 713 4.13 -28.83 -21.14
CA ASN A 713 4.01 -30.29 -21.17
C ASN A 713 5.25 -30.90 -21.86
N SER A 714 5.44 -32.22 -21.74
CA SER A 714 6.60 -32.93 -22.29
C SER A 714 6.78 -32.78 -23.81
N GLU A 715 5.70 -32.50 -24.55
CA GLU A 715 5.70 -32.25 -25.99
C GLU A 715 6.18 -30.82 -26.35
N LEU A 716 5.60 -29.77 -25.73
CA LEU A 716 6.05 -28.37 -25.86
C LEU A 716 7.53 -28.24 -25.48
N ALA A 717 7.92 -28.94 -24.41
CA ALA A 717 9.28 -28.98 -23.92
C ALA A 717 10.25 -29.73 -24.85
N GLN A 718 9.88 -30.23 -26.03
CA GLN A 718 10.80 -30.84 -27.02
C GLN A 718 10.72 -30.20 -28.41
N MET A 719 9.87 -29.18 -28.59
CA MET A 719 9.64 -28.57 -29.89
C MET A 719 10.88 -27.90 -30.49
N SER A 720 10.98 -27.94 -31.81
CA SER A 720 11.93 -27.17 -32.59
C SER A 720 11.55 -25.68 -32.61
N LEU A 721 12.49 -24.80 -32.97
CA LEU A 721 12.20 -23.37 -33.01
C LEU A 721 11.14 -23.05 -34.07
N GLU A 722 11.14 -23.80 -35.17
CA GLU A 722 10.16 -23.71 -36.26
C GLU A 722 8.75 -24.10 -35.80
N GLN A 723 8.63 -25.10 -34.94
CA GLN A 723 7.34 -25.51 -34.36
C GLN A 723 6.81 -24.46 -33.35
N ILE A 724 7.70 -23.91 -32.52
CA ILE A 724 7.35 -22.83 -31.58
C ILE A 724 6.90 -21.58 -32.36
N ALA A 725 7.60 -21.24 -33.45
CA ALA A 725 7.23 -20.13 -34.33
C ALA A 725 5.84 -20.32 -34.94
N LYS A 726 5.48 -21.54 -35.37
CA LYS A 726 4.16 -21.84 -35.91
C LYS A 726 3.04 -21.57 -34.90
N LEU A 727 3.19 -22.06 -33.67
CA LEU A 727 2.21 -21.79 -32.61
C LEU A 727 2.10 -20.30 -32.27
N ALA A 728 3.23 -19.58 -32.30
CA ALA A 728 3.25 -18.13 -32.10
C ALA A 728 2.49 -17.42 -33.22
N ILE A 729 2.68 -17.83 -34.48
CA ILE A 729 1.93 -17.30 -35.64
C ILE A 729 0.43 -17.58 -35.51
N ASP A 730 0.05 -18.79 -35.10
CA ASP A 730 -1.35 -19.14 -34.86
C ASP A 730 -1.94 -18.26 -33.74
N ALA A 731 -1.14 -17.89 -32.73
CA ALA A 731 -1.56 -16.98 -31.66
C ALA A 731 -1.66 -15.52 -32.12
N MET A 732 -0.85 -15.10 -33.10
CA MET A 732 -0.85 -13.72 -33.60
C MET A 732 -2.19 -13.29 -34.20
N GLN A 733 -3.00 -14.23 -34.67
CA GLN A 733 -4.35 -14.01 -35.23
C GLN A 733 -4.40 -12.82 -36.19
N ILE A 734 -3.41 -12.70 -37.09
CA ILE A 734 -3.24 -11.53 -37.96
C ILE A 734 -4.47 -11.39 -38.89
N PRO A 735 -5.24 -10.28 -38.80
CA PRO A 735 -6.38 -10.06 -39.67
C PRO A 735 -5.98 -10.01 -41.16
N PRO A 736 -6.79 -10.54 -42.10
CA PRO A 736 -6.47 -10.55 -43.53
C PRO A 736 -6.29 -9.16 -44.16
N ASP A 737 -6.83 -8.12 -43.53
CA ASP A 737 -6.77 -6.73 -43.95
C ASP A 737 -5.64 -5.92 -43.29
N THR A 738 -4.81 -6.56 -42.46
CA THR A 738 -3.62 -5.94 -41.86
C THR A 738 -2.63 -5.55 -42.96
N GLY A 739 -2.13 -4.32 -42.89
CA GLY A 739 -1.03 -3.82 -43.73
C GLY A 739 0.33 -4.39 -43.28
N PRO A 740 1.45 -3.74 -43.62
CA PRO A 740 2.77 -4.29 -43.33
C PRO A 740 2.96 -4.52 -41.83
N VAL A 741 3.32 -5.75 -41.44
CA VAL A 741 3.60 -6.11 -40.04
C VAL A 741 5.09 -6.02 -39.74
N ALA A 742 5.44 -5.55 -38.55
CA ALA A 742 6.81 -5.57 -38.05
C ALA A 742 6.97 -6.57 -36.91
N ILE A 743 8.04 -7.36 -36.94
CA ILE A 743 8.32 -8.38 -35.93
C ILE A 743 9.56 -7.96 -35.14
N VAL A 744 9.44 -7.84 -33.81
CA VAL A 744 10.50 -7.31 -32.94
C VAL A 744 10.83 -8.30 -31.84
N GLY A 745 12.10 -8.71 -31.74
CA GLY A 745 12.54 -9.68 -30.73
C GLY A 745 13.85 -9.28 -30.06
N LEU A 746 13.89 -9.39 -28.73
CA LEU A 746 15.09 -9.21 -27.91
C LEU A 746 15.77 -10.56 -27.64
N CYS A 747 17.10 -10.60 -27.74
CA CYS A 747 17.91 -11.75 -27.39
C CYS A 747 17.44 -13.03 -28.10
N VAL A 748 17.13 -14.10 -27.37
CA VAL A 748 16.65 -15.35 -27.95
C VAL A 748 15.34 -15.19 -28.74
N ASN A 749 14.47 -14.25 -28.33
CA ASN A 749 13.24 -13.94 -29.04
C ASN A 749 13.53 -13.24 -30.38
N GLY A 750 14.70 -12.59 -30.54
CA GLY A 750 15.16 -12.07 -31.83
C GLY A 750 15.48 -13.19 -32.84
N ILE A 751 15.93 -14.35 -32.36
CA ILE A 751 16.14 -15.53 -33.20
C ILE A 751 14.78 -16.12 -33.61
N LEU A 752 13.83 -16.17 -32.68
CA LEU A 752 12.45 -16.59 -32.97
C LEU A 752 11.76 -15.66 -33.98
N ALA A 753 11.93 -14.34 -33.83
CA ALA A 753 11.39 -13.32 -34.74
C ALA A 753 11.83 -13.53 -36.20
N MET A 754 13.09 -13.94 -36.43
CA MET A 754 13.60 -14.26 -37.76
C MET A 754 12.90 -15.45 -38.39
N GLU A 755 12.62 -16.49 -37.60
CA GLU A 755 11.92 -17.68 -38.08
C GLU A 755 10.42 -17.43 -38.31
N ILE A 756 9.77 -16.67 -37.41
CA ILE A 756 8.38 -16.23 -37.57
C ILE A 756 8.23 -15.44 -38.87
N THR A 757 9.15 -14.52 -39.15
CA THR A 757 9.13 -13.71 -40.37
C THR A 757 9.21 -14.57 -41.63
N ARG A 758 10.10 -15.57 -41.65
CA ARG A 758 10.23 -16.49 -42.78
C ARG A 758 8.91 -17.22 -43.05
N GLN A 759 8.30 -17.80 -42.01
CA GLN A 759 7.04 -18.55 -42.14
C GLN A 759 5.86 -17.65 -42.53
N LEU A 760 5.76 -16.43 -41.98
CA LEU A 760 4.72 -15.46 -42.36
C LEU A 760 4.83 -15.07 -43.84
N ARG A 761 6.05 -14.82 -44.34
CA ARG A 761 6.27 -14.51 -45.76
C ARG A 761 5.94 -15.70 -46.66
N GLU A 762 6.28 -16.93 -46.27
CA GLU A 762 5.88 -18.15 -47.00
C GLU A 762 4.37 -18.34 -47.03
N ALA A 763 3.67 -17.92 -45.98
CA ALA A 763 2.21 -17.87 -45.91
C ALA A 763 1.58 -16.69 -46.68
N GLY A 764 2.38 -15.84 -47.33
CA GLY A 764 1.92 -14.70 -48.12
C GLY A 764 1.57 -13.44 -47.31
N VAL A 765 1.91 -13.39 -46.02
CA VAL A 765 1.71 -12.20 -45.17
C VAL A 765 2.80 -11.17 -45.46
N GLU A 766 2.38 -9.92 -45.66
CA GLU A 766 3.29 -8.81 -45.93
C GLU A 766 4.02 -8.37 -44.65
N VAL A 767 5.23 -8.90 -44.43
CA VAL A 767 6.13 -8.43 -43.36
C VAL A 767 6.91 -7.22 -43.85
N GLY A 768 6.73 -6.06 -43.21
CA GLY A 768 7.43 -4.83 -43.54
C GLY A 768 8.91 -4.89 -43.19
N PHE A 769 9.23 -5.28 -41.95
CA PHE A 769 10.61 -5.47 -41.48
C PHE A 769 10.70 -6.28 -40.18
N THR A 770 11.89 -6.78 -39.86
CA THR A 770 12.19 -7.53 -38.63
C THR A 770 13.29 -6.87 -37.84
N VAL A 771 13.07 -6.64 -36.55
CA VAL A 771 14.07 -6.07 -35.65
C VAL A 771 14.59 -7.15 -34.71
N VAL A 772 15.90 -7.38 -34.77
CA VAL A 772 16.63 -8.32 -33.91
C VAL A 772 17.51 -7.52 -32.96
N ILE A 773 17.16 -7.53 -31.67
CA ILE A 773 17.86 -6.76 -30.65
C ILE A 773 18.84 -7.66 -29.91
N ASP A 774 20.12 -7.34 -30.05
CA ASP A 774 21.24 -7.91 -29.29
C ASP A 774 21.38 -9.44 -29.37
N ALA A 775 20.96 -10.04 -30.49
CA ALA A 775 21.01 -11.48 -30.73
C ALA A 775 22.05 -11.86 -31.81
N TRP A 776 22.94 -12.79 -31.48
CA TRP A 776 23.88 -13.38 -32.43
C TRP A 776 23.22 -14.54 -33.20
N ALA A 777 23.61 -14.70 -34.47
CA ALA A 777 23.15 -15.82 -35.27
C ALA A 777 23.51 -17.16 -34.60
N PRO A 778 22.54 -18.08 -34.47
CA PRO A 778 22.78 -19.43 -33.98
C PRO A 778 23.96 -20.11 -34.65
N GLY A 779 24.86 -20.69 -33.85
CA GLY A 779 26.01 -21.45 -34.34
C GLY A 779 27.21 -20.63 -34.84
N TYR A 780 27.08 -19.32 -35.10
CA TYR A 780 28.19 -18.50 -35.63
C TYR A 780 29.41 -18.45 -34.71
N PHE A 781 29.21 -18.29 -33.40
CA PHE A 781 30.33 -18.27 -32.46
C PHE A 781 31.08 -19.61 -32.44
N ARG A 782 30.35 -20.73 -32.56
CA ARG A 782 30.91 -22.09 -32.57
C ARG A 782 31.66 -22.43 -33.86
N SER A 783 31.34 -21.76 -34.98
CA SER A 783 32.02 -21.96 -36.26
C SER A 783 33.37 -21.23 -36.36
N GLN A 784 33.66 -20.27 -35.46
CA GLN A 784 34.94 -19.56 -35.44
C GLN A 784 36.09 -20.46 -34.97
N PRO A 785 37.36 -20.22 -35.36
CA PRO A 785 38.51 -20.97 -34.85
C PRO A 785 38.61 -20.92 -33.32
N LYS A 786 38.97 -22.05 -32.66
CA LYS A 786 39.00 -22.19 -31.18
C LYS A 786 39.81 -21.09 -30.47
N LEU A 787 40.92 -20.65 -31.06
CA LEU A 787 41.76 -19.54 -30.55
C LEU A 787 40.99 -18.22 -30.51
N ARG A 788 40.18 -17.96 -31.54
CA ARG A 788 39.35 -16.75 -31.66
C ARG A 788 38.18 -16.78 -30.67
N GLN A 789 37.54 -17.94 -30.51
CA GLN A 789 36.50 -18.16 -29.50
C GLN A 789 37.03 -17.90 -28.09
N LYS A 790 38.19 -18.47 -27.73
CA LYS A 790 38.83 -18.25 -26.42
C LYS A 790 39.13 -16.78 -26.18
N ARG A 791 39.69 -16.08 -27.17
CA ARG A 791 40.01 -14.66 -27.07
C ARG A 791 38.75 -13.79 -26.89
N TRP A 792 37.68 -14.05 -27.63
CA TRP A 792 36.42 -13.28 -27.50
C TRP A 792 35.70 -13.56 -26.17
N ASN A 793 35.73 -14.81 -25.68
CA ASN A 793 35.22 -15.13 -24.35
C ASN A 793 36.01 -14.45 -23.24
N ALA A 794 37.34 -14.36 -23.38
CA ALA A 794 38.20 -13.63 -22.45
C ALA A 794 37.91 -12.11 -22.47
N GLU A 795 37.83 -11.50 -23.66
CA GLU A 795 37.49 -10.07 -23.80
C GLU A 795 36.09 -9.75 -23.23
N ARG A 796 35.09 -10.63 -23.44
CA ARG A 796 33.73 -10.51 -22.86
C ARG A 796 33.75 -10.63 -21.34
N ARG A 797 34.49 -11.60 -20.80
CA ARG A 797 34.66 -11.76 -19.34
C ARG A 797 35.35 -10.56 -18.71
N ILE A 798 36.40 -10.04 -19.34
CA ILE A 798 37.15 -8.88 -18.84
C ILE A 798 36.28 -7.62 -18.83
N LYS A 799 35.48 -7.37 -19.89
CA LYS A 799 34.57 -6.21 -19.91
C LYS A 799 33.43 -6.33 -18.89
N ARG A 800 32.86 -7.52 -18.75
CA ARG A 800 31.82 -7.82 -17.74
C ARG A 800 32.40 -7.65 -16.34
N MET A 801 33.60 -8.16 -16.10
CA MET A 801 34.37 -7.92 -14.87
C MET A 801 34.56 -6.42 -14.66
N ILE A 802 35.26 -5.69 -15.53
CA ILE A 802 35.49 -4.24 -15.35
C ILE A 802 34.20 -3.43 -15.08
N TYR A 803 33.08 -3.75 -15.74
CA TYR A 803 31.80 -3.08 -15.52
C TYR A 803 31.22 -3.37 -14.13
N PHE A 804 31.14 -4.64 -13.72
CA PHE A 804 30.63 -5.02 -12.40
C PHE A 804 31.62 -4.73 -11.27
N THR A 805 32.92 -4.81 -11.53
CA THR A 805 33.96 -4.43 -10.58
C THR A 805 33.98 -2.91 -10.41
N ARG A 806 33.68 -2.11 -11.45
CA ARG A 806 33.40 -0.67 -11.27
C ARG A 806 32.16 -0.45 -10.41
N LYS A 807 31.04 -1.13 -10.66
CA LYS A 807 29.85 -1.04 -9.79
C LYS A 807 30.17 -1.44 -8.34
N LEU A 808 30.97 -2.48 -8.13
CA LEU A 808 31.47 -2.92 -6.82
C LEU A 808 32.35 -1.85 -6.14
N PHE A 809 33.31 -1.26 -6.87
CA PHE A 809 34.21 -0.22 -6.34
C PHE A 809 33.53 1.14 -6.14
N TYR A 810 32.43 1.41 -6.85
CA TYR A 810 31.57 2.59 -6.64
C TYR A 810 30.40 2.30 -5.68
N GLY A 811 30.38 1.15 -4.99
CA GLY A 811 29.38 0.81 -3.97
C GLY A 811 27.97 0.47 -4.49
N ARG A 812 27.78 0.39 -5.82
CA ARG A 812 26.51 0.12 -6.50
C ARG A 812 26.22 -1.38 -6.72
N MET A 813 26.97 -2.28 -6.07
CA MET A 813 26.73 -3.73 -6.12
C MET A 813 27.42 -4.43 -4.93
N PRO A 814 26.74 -5.31 -4.17
CA PRO A 814 27.34 -6.16 -3.13
C PRO A 814 28.32 -7.21 -3.65
N VAL A 815 29.34 -7.57 -2.86
CA VAL A 815 30.35 -8.60 -3.20
C VAL A 815 29.71 -9.96 -3.51
N ILE A 816 28.62 -10.32 -2.82
CA ILE A 816 27.94 -11.62 -3.01
C ILE A 816 27.19 -11.70 -4.36
N GLU A 817 26.63 -10.58 -4.83
CA GLU A 817 25.99 -10.48 -6.15
C GLU A 817 27.04 -10.43 -7.26
N TYR A 818 28.14 -9.73 -7.01
CA TYR A 818 29.34 -9.79 -7.84
C TYR A 818 29.84 -11.24 -7.99
N LEU A 819 29.88 -12.02 -6.90
CA LEU A 819 30.32 -13.43 -6.93
C LEU A 819 29.32 -14.37 -7.63
N LYS A 820 28.01 -14.14 -7.51
CA LYS A 820 26.96 -14.89 -8.21
C LYS A 820 26.99 -14.66 -9.72
N GLU A 821 27.30 -13.44 -10.17
CA GLU A 821 27.42 -13.05 -11.59
C GLU A 821 28.54 -13.77 -12.37
N PHE A 822 29.58 -14.28 -11.70
CA PHE A 822 30.73 -14.95 -12.32
C PHE A 822 30.70 -16.49 -12.29
N ASN A 823 29.55 -17.11 -11.98
CA ASN A 823 29.37 -18.57 -11.95
C ASN A 823 30.41 -19.28 -11.07
N VAL A 824 30.61 -18.81 -9.84
CA VAL A 824 31.20 -19.65 -8.80
C VAL A 824 30.18 -20.76 -8.52
N THR A 825 30.49 -21.98 -8.98
CA THR A 825 29.54 -23.10 -9.02
C THR A 825 28.90 -23.37 -7.67
N LEU A 826 27.59 -23.66 -7.70
CA LEU A 826 26.74 -24.05 -6.56
C LEU A 826 27.40 -25.11 -5.66
N ALA A 827 28.20 -26.02 -6.23
CA ALA A 827 28.97 -27.04 -5.51
C ALA A 827 30.05 -26.47 -4.56
N LEU A 828 30.61 -25.29 -4.86
CA LEU A 828 31.57 -24.59 -3.99
C LEU A 828 30.83 -23.82 -2.88
N LEU A 829 29.67 -23.24 -3.19
CA LEU A 829 28.82 -22.53 -2.24
C LEU A 829 28.11 -23.48 -1.25
N GLN A 830 27.75 -24.69 -1.71
CA GLN A 830 27.25 -25.78 -0.86
C GLN A 830 28.36 -26.43 -0.02
N LYS A 831 29.60 -26.55 -0.53
CA LYS A 831 30.77 -26.95 0.28
C LYS A 831 31.13 -25.93 1.37
N LEU A 832 30.72 -24.68 1.19
CA LEU A 832 30.92 -23.57 2.14
C LEU A 832 29.66 -23.30 3.01
N GLY A 833 28.63 -24.14 2.93
CA GLY A 833 27.50 -24.14 3.87
C GLY A 833 26.34 -23.18 3.57
N VAL A 834 26.22 -22.65 2.34
CA VAL A 834 25.15 -21.72 1.97
C VAL A 834 24.05 -22.44 1.18
N SER A 835 22.85 -22.56 1.75
CA SER A 835 21.64 -23.12 1.11
C SER A 835 20.85 -22.03 0.37
N GLY A 836 20.58 -22.23 -0.94
CA GLY A 836 19.76 -21.34 -1.75
C GLY A 836 18.27 -21.68 -1.65
N GLY A 837 17.41 -20.66 -1.51
CA GLY A 837 15.94 -20.80 -1.45
C GLY A 837 15.30 -21.26 -2.76
N GLN A 838 14.04 -21.73 -2.67
CA GLN A 838 13.25 -22.23 -3.80
C GLN A 838 12.51 -21.10 -4.53
N TYR A 839 12.49 -21.16 -5.87
CA TYR A 839 11.80 -20.22 -6.78
C TYR A 839 10.28 -20.33 -6.69
N SER A 840 9.56 -19.26 -7.05
CA SER A 840 8.10 -19.29 -7.24
C SER A 840 7.70 -20.09 -8.50
N PRO A 841 6.47 -20.62 -8.60
CA PRO A 841 6.01 -21.34 -9.79
C PRO A 841 6.04 -20.53 -11.09
N GLU A 842 5.87 -19.20 -11.02
CA GLU A 842 5.94 -18.29 -12.17
C GLU A 842 7.40 -18.01 -12.58
N GLU A 843 8.31 -17.86 -11.62
CA GLU A 843 9.75 -17.78 -11.90
C GLU A 843 10.28 -19.08 -12.49
N GLN A 844 9.75 -20.20 -12.03
CA GLN A 844 10.04 -21.51 -12.58
C GLN A 844 9.49 -21.65 -14.01
N ALA A 845 8.25 -21.25 -14.30
CA ALA A 845 7.69 -21.25 -15.65
C ALA A 845 8.46 -20.31 -16.61
N ASN A 846 8.84 -19.12 -16.16
CA ASN A 846 9.66 -18.17 -16.93
C ASN A 846 11.05 -18.73 -17.25
N ALA A 847 11.67 -19.38 -16.27
CA ALA A 847 12.96 -20.04 -16.45
C ALA A 847 12.86 -21.23 -17.43
N GLU A 848 11.82 -22.06 -17.31
CA GLU A 848 11.59 -23.22 -18.17
C GLU A 848 11.29 -22.81 -19.63
N VAL A 849 10.46 -21.77 -19.87
CA VAL A 849 10.18 -21.23 -21.22
C VAL A 849 11.41 -20.58 -21.83
N THR A 850 12.20 -19.86 -21.04
CA THR A 850 13.47 -19.28 -21.50
C THR A 850 14.48 -20.39 -21.87
N GLU A 851 14.56 -21.45 -21.07
CA GLU A 851 15.41 -22.60 -21.34
C GLU A 851 14.99 -23.34 -22.62
N LEU A 852 13.68 -23.52 -22.83
CA LEU A 852 13.10 -24.07 -24.06
C LEU A 852 13.58 -23.29 -25.29
N LEU A 853 13.42 -21.96 -25.29
CA LEU A 853 13.80 -21.10 -26.42
C LEU A 853 15.31 -21.10 -26.66
N VAL A 854 16.12 -21.05 -25.59
CA VAL A 854 17.58 -21.09 -25.69
C VAL A 854 18.06 -22.45 -26.22
N ARG A 855 17.41 -23.55 -25.82
CA ARG A 855 17.75 -24.88 -26.32
C ARG A 855 17.33 -25.04 -27.79
N ALA A 856 16.11 -24.66 -28.15
CA ALA A 856 15.60 -24.74 -29.52
C ALA A 856 16.48 -23.90 -30.48
N SER A 857 16.83 -22.67 -30.07
CA SER A 857 17.69 -21.78 -30.87
C SER A 857 19.11 -22.31 -31.09
N ARG A 858 19.67 -23.15 -30.18
CA ARG A 858 21.00 -23.75 -30.38
C ARG A 858 21.05 -24.78 -31.51
N SER A 859 19.92 -25.42 -31.79
CA SER A 859 19.79 -26.42 -32.85
C SER A 859 19.26 -25.83 -34.15
N TYR A 860 18.67 -24.64 -34.09
CA TYR A 860 18.18 -23.89 -35.24
C TYR A 860 19.32 -23.45 -36.17
N ARG A 861 19.11 -23.60 -37.48
CA ARG A 861 20.03 -23.12 -38.52
C ARG A 861 19.31 -22.10 -39.39
N PRO A 862 19.69 -20.81 -39.33
CA PRO A 862 19.08 -19.78 -40.17
C PRO A 862 19.19 -20.13 -41.65
N VAL A 863 18.06 -20.11 -42.35
CA VAL A 863 18.01 -20.32 -43.80
C VAL A 863 18.48 -19.04 -44.53
N PRO A 864 19.31 -19.13 -45.59
CA PRO A 864 19.72 -17.96 -46.37
C PRO A 864 18.53 -17.28 -47.06
N SER A 865 17.97 -16.21 -46.46
CA SER A 865 16.88 -15.43 -47.06
C SER A 865 17.40 -14.20 -47.81
N LYS A 866 18.57 -13.65 -47.40
CA LYS A 866 19.11 -12.36 -47.85
C LYS A 866 18.09 -11.21 -47.76
N ASP A 867 17.18 -11.29 -46.79
CA ASP A 867 16.10 -10.33 -46.64
C ASP A 867 16.64 -8.93 -46.30
N PRO A 868 16.39 -7.89 -47.13
CA PRO A 868 16.86 -6.53 -46.87
C PRO A 868 16.05 -5.80 -45.78
N SER A 869 14.94 -6.40 -45.32
CA SER A 869 14.04 -5.84 -44.31
C SER A 869 14.46 -6.16 -42.87
N VAL A 870 15.60 -6.84 -42.67
CA VAL A 870 16.11 -7.13 -41.32
C VAL A 870 16.90 -5.93 -40.79
N ILE A 871 16.69 -5.58 -39.52
CA ILE A 871 17.40 -4.53 -38.80
C ILE A 871 18.02 -5.14 -37.55
N LEU A 872 19.33 -4.95 -37.37
CA LEU A 872 20.05 -5.45 -36.21
C LEU A 872 20.33 -4.29 -35.23
N LEU A 873 19.93 -4.44 -33.98
CA LEU A 873 20.22 -3.47 -32.92
C LEU A 873 21.28 -4.00 -31.96
N ARG A 874 22.28 -3.18 -31.67
CA ARG A 874 23.42 -3.54 -30.81
C ARG A 874 23.45 -2.71 -29.55
N SER A 875 23.38 -3.37 -28.40
CA SER A 875 23.64 -2.71 -27.11
C SER A 875 25.12 -2.29 -27.02
N GLN A 876 25.42 -1.21 -26.29
CA GLN A 876 26.82 -0.76 -26.06
C GLN A 876 27.68 -1.81 -25.33
N ALA A 877 27.04 -2.75 -24.62
CA ALA A 877 27.72 -3.88 -23.98
C ALA A 877 28.20 -4.95 -24.96
N ASN A 878 27.64 -5.02 -26.17
CA ASN A 878 28.05 -5.99 -27.17
C ASN A 878 29.34 -5.57 -27.90
N HIS A 879 30.02 -6.55 -28.51
CA HIS A 879 31.36 -6.32 -29.06
C HIS A 879 31.32 -5.29 -30.22
N PRO A 880 32.22 -4.29 -30.30
CA PRO A 880 32.22 -3.29 -31.38
C PRO A 880 32.30 -3.87 -32.80
N ARG A 881 32.88 -5.07 -32.93
CA ARG A 881 32.93 -5.84 -34.20
C ARG A 881 31.60 -6.52 -34.58
N ALA A 882 30.62 -6.66 -33.68
CA ALA A 882 29.31 -7.23 -34.00
C ALA A 882 28.65 -6.50 -35.19
N ARG A 883 28.84 -5.18 -35.26
CA ARG A 883 28.43 -4.33 -36.38
C ARG A 883 29.08 -4.71 -37.71
N LYS A 884 30.40 -4.97 -37.73
CA LYS A 884 31.13 -5.39 -38.94
C LYS A 884 30.82 -6.82 -39.36
N LEU A 885 30.35 -7.65 -38.42
CA LEU A 885 30.05 -9.07 -38.64
C LEU A 885 28.56 -9.34 -38.80
N LEU A 886 27.72 -8.30 -38.81
CA LEU A 886 26.25 -8.43 -38.79
C LEU A 886 25.77 -9.44 -37.74
N PHE A 887 26.38 -9.44 -36.54
CA PHE A 887 26.10 -10.43 -35.48
C PHE A 887 26.21 -11.90 -35.92
N GLY A 888 27.00 -12.17 -36.96
CA GLY A 888 27.14 -13.50 -37.52
C GLY A 888 26.00 -13.94 -38.43
N TRP A 889 24.99 -13.08 -38.66
CA TRP A 889 23.86 -13.39 -39.52
C TRP A 889 24.22 -13.45 -41.00
N GLY A 890 25.37 -12.87 -41.43
CA GLY A 890 26.06 -13.19 -42.69
C GLY A 890 25.13 -13.48 -43.88
N ASP A 891 25.19 -14.72 -44.39
CA ASP A 891 24.41 -15.18 -45.57
C ASP A 891 22.89 -15.31 -45.32
N ALA A 892 22.44 -15.24 -44.06
CA ALA A 892 21.03 -15.24 -43.68
C ALA A 892 20.35 -13.87 -43.83
N VAL A 893 21.12 -12.79 -43.92
CA VAL A 893 20.60 -11.42 -44.10
C VAL A 893 21.28 -10.74 -45.30
N ALA A 894 20.73 -9.63 -45.79
CA ALA A 894 21.36 -8.89 -46.89
C ALA A 894 22.73 -8.32 -46.47
N LYS A 895 23.68 -8.20 -47.41
CA LYS A 895 25.05 -7.73 -47.10
C LYS A 895 25.10 -6.28 -46.60
N ASP A 896 24.09 -5.49 -46.95
CA ASP A 896 23.89 -4.09 -46.59
C ASP A 896 22.92 -3.89 -45.41
N THR A 897 22.57 -4.97 -44.68
CA THR A 897 21.74 -4.93 -43.48
C THR A 897 22.21 -3.86 -42.49
N ALA A 898 21.30 -2.98 -42.09
CA ALA A 898 21.59 -1.90 -41.15
C ALA A 898 21.85 -2.46 -39.73
N VAL A 899 22.94 -1.99 -39.11
CA VAL A 899 23.23 -2.23 -37.69
C VAL A 899 23.25 -0.91 -36.95
N LEU A 900 22.33 -0.72 -36.02
CA LEU A 900 22.19 0.50 -35.23
C LEU A 900 22.56 0.23 -33.76
N ASP A 901 23.01 1.26 -33.06
CA ASP A 901 23.57 1.14 -31.71
C ASP A 901 22.60 1.72 -30.68
N LEU A 902 22.22 0.93 -29.67
CA LEU A 902 21.40 1.37 -28.53
C LEU A 902 22.30 1.63 -27.32
N LYS A 903 22.03 2.70 -26.56
CA LYS A 903 22.73 3.00 -25.31
C LYS A 903 22.35 1.97 -24.22
N GLY A 904 23.33 1.50 -23.42
CA GLY A 904 23.09 0.58 -22.29
C GLY A 904 23.63 -0.85 -22.45
N TRP A 905 23.46 -1.66 -21.39
CA TRP A 905 23.79 -3.10 -21.35
C TRP A 905 22.66 -3.98 -21.90
N HIS A 906 22.88 -5.28 -22.10
CA HIS A 906 21.87 -6.20 -22.66
C HIS A 906 20.48 -6.07 -21.99
N GLU A 907 20.46 -5.99 -20.66
CA GLU A 907 19.24 -5.85 -19.84
C GLU A 907 18.82 -4.37 -19.64
N ASP A 908 19.76 -3.43 -19.75
CA ASP A 908 19.53 -1.97 -19.57
C ASP A 908 19.29 -1.21 -20.90
N SER A 909 19.43 -1.87 -22.05
CA SER A 909 19.34 -1.27 -23.39
C SER A 909 17.91 -0.90 -23.80
N LEU A 910 16.94 -1.29 -22.96
CA LEU A 910 15.53 -0.94 -23.03
C LEU A 910 15.14 0.10 -21.98
N SER A 911 16.08 0.98 -21.63
CA SER A 911 15.78 2.24 -20.95
C SER A 911 14.82 3.10 -21.77
N ASN A 912 14.19 4.10 -21.16
CA ASN A 912 13.24 4.97 -21.87
C ASN A 912 13.86 5.60 -23.13
N ASP A 913 15.13 5.99 -23.08
CA ASP A 913 15.87 6.51 -24.23
C ASP A 913 16.09 5.45 -25.32
N GLY A 914 16.46 4.23 -24.93
CA GLY A 914 16.65 3.11 -25.87
C GLY A 914 15.35 2.69 -26.55
N ILE A 915 14.23 2.71 -25.82
CA ILE A 915 12.90 2.43 -26.37
C ILE A 915 12.44 3.54 -27.32
N ARG A 916 12.66 4.82 -26.99
CA ARG A 916 12.35 5.95 -27.89
C ARG A 916 13.14 5.87 -29.20
N GLU A 917 14.42 5.52 -29.11
CA GLU A 917 15.26 5.33 -30.29
C GLU A 917 14.76 4.15 -31.14
N LEU A 918 14.42 3.03 -30.49
CA LEU A 918 13.78 1.88 -31.16
C LEU A 918 12.46 2.26 -31.83
N ALA A 919 11.57 2.97 -31.14
CA ALA A 919 10.28 3.42 -31.67
C ALA A 919 10.48 4.34 -32.88
N ALA A 920 11.39 5.32 -32.79
CA ALA A 920 11.69 6.22 -33.91
C ALA A 920 12.27 5.50 -35.14
N ILE A 921 12.98 4.38 -34.95
CA ILE A 921 13.44 3.53 -36.05
C ILE A 921 12.27 2.76 -36.66
N VAL A 922 11.42 2.16 -35.83
CA VAL A 922 10.25 1.37 -36.24
C VAL A 922 9.24 2.25 -36.97
N SER A 923 8.87 3.42 -36.45
CA SER A 923 7.91 4.35 -37.07
C SER A 923 8.36 4.80 -38.46
N ARG A 924 9.62 5.24 -38.60
CA ARG A 924 10.17 5.68 -39.90
C ARG A 924 10.15 4.60 -40.98
N LYS A 925 10.13 3.33 -40.58
CA LYS A 925 10.11 2.17 -41.48
C LYS A 925 8.71 1.65 -41.75
N LEU A 926 7.72 2.02 -40.94
CA LEU A 926 6.31 1.73 -41.20
C LEU A 926 5.64 2.83 -42.05
N ASP A 927 6.16 4.06 -42.02
CA ASP A 927 5.63 5.22 -42.76
C ASP A 927 6.15 5.36 -44.20
N GLY A 928 7.18 4.60 -44.59
CA GLY A 928 7.82 4.68 -45.91
C GLY A 928 7.79 3.36 -46.65
#